data_AF-A0A1S3J4U2-F1
#
_entry.id   AF-A0A1S3J4U2-F1
#
_cell.length_a   1.000
_cell.length_b   1.000
_cell.length_c   1.000
_cell.angle_alpha   90.00
_cell.angle_beta   90.00
_cell.angle_gamma   90.00
#
_symmetry.space_group_name_H-M   'P 1'
#
loop_
_entity.id
_entity.type
_entity.pdbx_description
1 polymer ?
#
loop_
_entity_poly.entity_id
_entity_poly.type
_entity_poly.pdbx_seq_one_letter_code
_entity_poly.pdbx_strand_id
1 'polypeptide(L)'
;MTGRVVAGRGGFDLLRRLELSPQSDTPDIVKEWTDLLLDMAVMPGDNLPESIGRCANVRFLFAPHNKLSSLPQSISNLSLLTYLDLSNNAFTTFPIALYGLAKLQDLNLSSNHLSDLPEKISGMTGLQTFDISFNNFNTFPTALFNMTNLETMLLKGSKLSDIPVEIKHMTGLRRFWLDSNCFSVFPTALCGMAKLKLLDLRKNQISDIQVDISELTELEKLFLHQNAFITFPTALCSMTKLKELDLQDNQISDIPADIISMIGMESLDLRSNKITHLPPQIGNMKSLVELNVKGNPLEQPPQHIADRGLDAIKRYFEALTTTKAIQSSRIQVNLLGETEAGKTSLSRTLQRGRSTLTESADRTRVVEQGTWETDQDIAFNINDFGGHDVYKIGHPIFISKRGLVLITFDLSEYDPQNKAHYQLYIGNWIDKVQAQLAGIKMAVVGTHLDQDKASIAKCSIIKSKLEGHRQKKQKWYESQIKSIKKKILDTDETQTSILQAYKDKKSKLMALQEQVTDIHDDIFRVSSKTMEGIEGLQSFLTIVAKERAVILPEMWVAAATMVCAEIYEGSENTLGWDKLKDLILQSAPTLWKERNSSYEDLNLATCDILSFLAHRGDIIWFDSSPTLKKLVFHKQEVLANVLKAVLNHDSDVVQSKLQQSMSISEPKAKKICDDIFSSGIISRKAMDCLCEPFKLSSTEADVMVELMQKLELCYQVQEDPLVPSSILFHFPWLLTQDRQLELDEKWPSKVSSDTTQLALGIHFPFQCPEGIYEKLSVRLHKYLARTKTEHIDWKDGVYAQLQSCKMQLSREERHHQLEMANSTTDWVITIAIRGSDLLKMWGVLSRVHDDLMTIIEEDWPGVSYDKYLVCPHCTNEDREEPTLFEVEILAGVDRPTNVLCKNTGRYISADLVYPPHWKQVVNKKKDRLKQNITEPDLLHLNDLFYQEGIFSEYEYDWIKESPEKTAILDFLTTKSDYKAFDILCQFFVELERFDLLELIKY
;
A
#
# COMPACT_ATOMS: atom_id res chain seq x y z
N MET A 1 42.12 -14.95 18.23
CA MET A 1 41.63 -14.01 19.26
C MET A 1 42.53 -12.78 19.28
N THR A 2 42.31 -11.81 18.39
CA THR A 2 42.81 -10.44 18.58
C THR A 2 41.60 -9.60 18.90
N GLY A 3 41.37 -9.34 20.19
CA GLY A 3 40.24 -8.55 20.65
C GLY A 3 40.35 -7.14 20.07
N ARG A 4 39.30 -6.70 19.37
CA ARG A 4 39.19 -5.33 18.90
C ARG A 4 39.10 -4.40 20.11
N VAL A 5 39.83 -3.29 20.10
CA VAL A 5 39.83 -2.28 21.16
C VAL A 5 39.27 -1.00 20.57
N VAL A 6 38.06 -0.63 21.01
CA VAL A 6 37.28 0.47 20.45
C VAL A 6 37.44 1.73 21.30
N ALA A 7 37.68 2.86 20.64
CA ALA A 7 37.74 4.17 21.26
C ALA A 7 36.69 5.11 20.68
N GLY A 8 35.77 5.55 21.55
CA GLY A 8 34.77 6.57 21.25
C GLY A 8 35.19 7.97 21.73
N ARG A 9 34.22 8.80 22.13
CA ARG A 9 34.42 10.18 22.58
C ARG A 9 35.53 10.37 23.63
N GLY A 10 35.58 9.50 24.64
CA GLY A 10 36.61 9.59 25.68
C GLY A 10 38.04 9.38 25.14
N GLY A 11 38.19 8.58 24.09
CA GLY A 11 39.46 8.41 23.39
C GLY A 11 39.84 9.65 22.58
N PHE A 12 38.88 10.29 21.93
CA PHE A 12 39.11 11.55 21.21
C PHE A 12 39.51 12.70 22.14
N ASP A 13 38.86 12.84 23.30
CA ASP A 13 39.24 13.82 24.32
C ASP A 13 40.67 13.58 24.83
N LEU A 14 41.08 12.31 24.94
CA LEU A 14 42.44 11.94 25.29
C LEU A 14 43.44 12.36 24.21
N LEU A 15 43.12 12.15 22.93
CA LEU A 15 43.95 12.60 21.81
C LEU A 15 44.18 14.12 21.88
N ARG A 16 43.14 14.92 22.07
CA ARG A 16 43.28 16.38 22.21
C ARG A 16 44.17 16.80 23.38
N ARG A 17 44.12 16.08 24.52
CA ARG A 17 45.04 16.35 25.64
C ARG A 17 46.49 16.03 25.29
N LEU A 18 46.72 14.98 24.51
CA LEU A 18 48.06 14.61 24.02
C LEU A 18 48.60 15.64 23.01
N GLU A 19 47.73 16.24 22.19
CA GLU A 19 48.12 17.34 21.29
C GLU A 19 48.59 18.59 22.05
N LEU A 20 47.94 18.93 23.17
CA LEU A 20 48.36 20.02 24.06
C LEU A 20 49.67 19.71 24.82
N SER A 21 50.11 18.45 24.84
CA SER A 21 51.31 17.99 25.56
C SER A 21 52.18 17.07 24.69
N PRO A 22 52.77 17.58 23.59
CA PRO A 22 53.39 16.74 22.56
C PRO A 22 54.62 15.94 23.04
N GLN A 23 55.25 16.33 24.15
CA GLN A 23 56.36 15.58 24.76
C GLN A 23 55.91 14.44 25.69
N SER A 24 54.62 14.30 25.95
CA SER A 24 54.09 13.20 26.76
C SER A 24 54.16 11.86 26.00
N ASP A 25 54.52 10.80 26.73
CA ASP A 25 54.49 9.43 26.21
C ASP A 25 53.07 9.06 25.76
N THR A 26 52.98 8.30 24.67
CA THR A 26 51.68 7.79 24.18
C THR A 26 51.19 6.69 25.14
N PRO A 27 50.01 6.85 25.78
CA PRO A 27 49.46 5.85 26.68
C PRO A 27 49.27 4.50 25.98
N ASP A 28 49.50 3.39 26.67
CA ASP A 28 49.40 2.05 26.06
C ASP A 28 48.00 1.77 25.50
N ILE A 29 46.95 2.26 26.18
CA ILE A 29 45.57 2.18 25.69
C ILE A 29 45.39 2.82 24.30
N VAL A 30 46.09 3.91 23.99
CA VAL A 30 46.04 4.59 22.68
C VAL A 30 46.72 3.75 21.59
N LYS A 31 47.76 3.00 21.97
CA LYS A 31 48.46 2.09 21.06
C LYS A 31 47.66 0.81 20.83
N GLU A 32 46.79 0.42 21.75
CA GLU A 32 45.97 -0.79 21.64
C GLU A 32 44.73 -0.59 20.76
N TRP A 33 44.27 0.65 20.53
CA TRP A 33 43.09 0.94 19.74
C TRP A 33 43.18 0.40 18.31
N THR A 34 42.18 -0.39 17.93
CA THR A 34 41.99 -0.91 16.56
C THR A 34 40.85 -0.18 15.84
N ASP A 35 39.94 0.45 16.58
CA ASP A 35 38.73 1.07 16.06
C ASP A 35 38.53 2.44 16.69
N LEU A 36 38.34 3.48 15.87
CA LEU A 36 38.04 4.84 16.30
C LEU A 36 36.67 5.27 15.82
N LEU A 37 35.74 5.50 16.76
CA LEU A 37 34.36 5.92 16.49
C LEU A 37 34.16 7.38 16.90
N LEU A 38 34.06 8.26 15.93
CA LEU A 38 33.91 9.71 16.08
C LEU A 38 32.54 10.22 15.58
N ASP A 39 31.53 9.35 15.57
CA ASP A 39 30.16 9.66 15.13
C ASP A 39 29.39 10.49 16.16
N MET A 40 29.59 11.82 16.19
CA MET A 40 28.84 12.73 17.08
C MET A 40 28.64 14.11 16.45
N ALA A 41 27.37 14.54 16.35
CA ALA A 41 26.88 15.75 15.69
C ALA A 41 27.49 17.12 16.07
N VAL A 42 28.49 17.22 16.96
CA VAL A 42 29.29 18.44 17.16
C VAL A 42 30.66 18.07 17.77
N MET A 43 31.70 17.97 16.93
CA MET A 43 33.08 18.12 17.42
C MET A 43 33.28 19.56 17.92
N PRO A 44 33.87 19.80 19.12
CA PRO A 44 34.24 21.14 19.54
C PRO A 44 35.48 21.59 18.74
N GLY A 45 35.31 21.98 17.47
CA GLY A 45 36.40 22.40 16.56
C GLY A 45 36.33 21.71 15.20
N ASP A 46 36.76 22.42 14.15
CA ASP A 46 36.54 22.05 12.75
C ASP A 46 37.51 20.96 12.20
N ASN A 47 38.30 20.30 13.05
CA ASN A 47 39.33 19.35 12.59
C ASN A 47 39.67 18.22 13.59
N LEU A 48 40.26 17.13 13.07
CA LEU A 48 40.87 16.06 13.85
C LEU A 48 42.25 16.49 14.39
N PRO A 49 42.66 16.09 15.61
CA PRO A 49 43.91 16.50 16.22
C PRO A 49 45.12 15.78 15.60
N GLU A 50 46.28 16.45 15.53
CA GLU A 50 47.54 15.86 15.01
C GLU A 50 48.06 14.69 15.86
N SER A 51 47.58 14.57 17.09
CA SER A 51 47.86 13.41 17.94
C SER A 51 47.25 12.11 17.42
N ILE A 52 46.31 12.15 16.46
CA ILE A 52 45.68 10.93 15.90
C ILE A 52 46.71 9.96 15.33
N GLY A 53 47.82 10.47 14.78
CA GLY A 53 48.90 9.62 14.27
C GLY A 53 49.63 8.80 15.34
N ARG A 54 49.31 8.97 16.64
CA ARG A 54 49.82 8.12 17.73
C ARG A 54 49.10 6.77 17.83
N CYS A 55 47.94 6.61 17.19
CA CYS A 55 47.11 5.41 17.25
C CYS A 55 47.61 4.33 16.28
N ALA A 56 48.76 3.73 16.56
CA ALA A 56 49.50 2.89 15.60
C ALA A 56 48.76 1.63 15.11
N ASN A 57 47.79 1.12 15.86
CA ASN A 57 47.09 -0.14 15.55
C ASN A 57 45.69 0.03 14.93
N VAL A 58 45.26 1.28 14.68
CA VAL A 58 43.92 1.55 14.15
C VAL A 58 43.79 1.02 12.74
N ARG A 59 42.71 0.27 12.52
CA ARG A 59 42.29 -0.32 11.25
C ARG A 59 41.00 0.32 10.73
N PHE A 60 40.14 0.78 11.62
CA PHE A 60 38.82 1.32 11.28
C PHE A 60 38.65 2.69 11.91
N LEU A 61 38.36 3.71 11.09
CA LEU A 61 38.13 5.08 11.53
C LEU A 61 36.80 5.59 10.97
N PHE A 62 35.87 5.93 11.87
CA PHE A 62 34.56 6.49 11.53
C PHE A 62 34.50 7.92 12.01
N ALA A 63 34.32 8.87 11.09
CA ALA A 63 34.12 10.28 11.42
C ALA A 63 33.02 10.96 10.58
N PRO A 64 31.83 10.36 10.43
CA PRO A 64 30.74 11.00 9.71
C PRO A 64 30.13 12.16 10.50
N HIS A 65 29.43 13.08 9.81
CA HIS A 65 28.66 14.17 10.43
C HIS A 65 29.45 15.16 11.32
N ASN A 66 30.74 15.37 11.02
CA ASN A 66 31.64 16.16 11.86
C ASN A 66 32.01 17.54 11.30
N LYS A 67 31.41 17.94 10.17
CA LYS A 67 31.73 19.20 9.46
C LYS A 67 33.21 19.37 9.12
N LEU A 68 33.95 18.27 8.99
CA LEU A 68 35.39 18.30 8.68
C LEU A 68 35.61 18.88 7.29
N SER A 69 36.56 19.80 7.17
CA SER A 69 36.96 20.39 5.87
C SER A 69 38.37 19.98 5.43
N SER A 70 39.16 19.40 6.35
CA SER A 70 40.52 18.91 6.11
C SER A 70 40.84 17.75 7.05
N LEU A 71 42.00 17.10 6.85
CA LEU A 71 42.53 16.08 7.75
C LEU A 71 43.95 16.46 8.18
N PRO A 72 44.38 16.12 9.42
CA PRO A 72 45.74 16.34 9.88
C PRO A 72 46.73 15.48 9.10
N GLN A 73 47.96 15.96 8.92
CA GLN A 73 48.96 15.23 8.14
C GLN A 73 49.36 13.91 8.80
N SER A 74 49.33 13.86 10.13
CA SER A 74 49.60 12.66 10.93
C SER A 74 48.63 11.50 10.69
N ILE A 75 47.49 11.70 10.03
CA ILE A 75 46.59 10.58 9.68
C ILE A 75 47.30 9.52 8.82
N SER A 76 48.30 9.92 8.02
CA SER A 76 49.12 9.00 7.23
C SER A 76 49.95 8.02 8.09
N ASN A 77 50.11 8.29 9.39
CA ASN A 77 50.81 7.39 10.31
C ASN A 77 49.97 6.17 10.71
N LEU A 78 48.66 6.18 10.41
CA LEU A 78 47.76 5.05 10.62
C LEU A 78 47.99 3.96 9.57
N SER A 79 49.20 3.39 9.53
CA SER A 79 49.66 2.45 8.50
C SER A 79 48.88 1.12 8.41
N LEU A 80 48.04 0.83 9.41
CA LEU A 80 47.15 -0.32 9.45
C LEU A 80 45.70 0.01 9.08
N LEU A 81 45.38 1.28 8.76
CA LEU A 81 44.02 1.70 8.43
C LEU A 81 43.56 1.01 7.13
N THR A 82 42.46 0.26 7.24
CA THR A 82 41.81 -0.47 6.15
C THR A 82 40.46 0.16 5.78
N TYR A 83 39.79 0.83 6.71
CA TYR A 83 38.49 1.48 6.49
C TYR A 83 38.47 2.91 7.01
N LEU A 84 37.91 3.83 6.23
CA LEU A 84 37.75 5.23 6.60
C LEU A 84 36.40 5.79 6.14
N ASP A 85 35.55 6.19 7.09
CA ASP A 85 34.30 6.89 6.83
C ASP A 85 34.42 8.39 7.16
N LEU A 86 34.29 9.21 6.12
CA LEU A 86 34.30 10.68 6.16
C LEU A 86 33.03 11.26 5.52
N SER A 87 31.95 10.47 5.47
CA SER A 87 30.68 10.92 4.89
C SER A 87 30.05 12.09 5.65
N ASN A 88 29.21 12.88 4.99
CA ASN A 88 28.46 13.98 5.60
C ASN A 88 29.37 15.00 6.32
N ASN A 89 30.42 15.44 5.65
CA ASN A 89 31.36 16.46 6.13
C ASN A 89 31.35 17.67 5.19
N ALA A 90 32.36 18.53 5.27
CA ALA A 90 32.48 19.76 4.50
C ALA A 90 33.71 19.76 3.57
N PHE A 91 34.15 18.58 3.10
CA PHE A 91 35.31 18.49 2.21
C PHE A 91 34.99 19.07 0.83
N THR A 92 35.73 20.10 0.44
CA THR A 92 35.65 20.72 -0.91
C THR A 92 36.71 20.20 -1.87
N THR A 93 37.77 19.60 -1.34
CA THR A 93 38.86 18.97 -2.09
C THR A 93 39.24 17.63 -1.47
N PHE A 94 39.80 16.72 -2.27
CA PHE A 94 40.23 15.42 -1.77
C PHE A 94 41.38 15.57 -0.75
N PRO A 95 41.29 14.95 0.43
CA PRO A 95 42.31 15.09 1.47
C PRO A 95 43.62 14.37 1.10
N ILE A 96 44.63 15.17 0.73
CA ILE A 96 45.98 14.71 0.31
C ILE A 96 46.68 13.81 1.34
N ALA A 97 46.36 13.97 2.62
CA ALA A 97 46.94 13.16 3.70
C ALA A 97 46.60 11.66 3.59
N LEU A 98 45.57 11.28 2.82
CA LEU A 98 45.17 9.89 2.61
C LEU A 98 46.10 9.09 1.69
N TYR A 99 46.93 9.75 0.86
CA TYR A 99 47.83 9.03 -0.07
C TYR A 99 48.81 8.08 0.63
N GLY A 100 49.16 8.36 1.89
CA GLY A 100 50.11 7.55 2.66
C GLY A 100 49.53 6.23 3.18
N LEU A 101 48.21 6.01 3.04
CA LEU A 101 47.50 4.88 3.64
C LEU A 101 47.45 3.67 2.68
N ALA A 102 48.59 3.00 2.51
CA ALA A 102 48.74 1.91 1.54
C ALA A 102 47.84 0.68 1.79
N LYS A 103 47.29 0.52 3.00
CA LYS A 103 46.38 -0.58 3.37
C LYS A 103 44.90 -0.19 3.34
N LEU A 104 44.58 1.06 3.00
CA LEU A 104 43.19 1.50 2.96
C LEU A 104 42.45 0.78 1.82
N GLN A 105 41.40 0.04 2.17
CA GLN A 105 40.57 -0.76 1.29
C GLN A 105 39.22 -0.09 1.02
N ASP A 106 38.63 0.51 2.05
CA ASP A 106 37.31 1.15 1.96
C ASP A 106 37.41 2.63 2.34
N LEU A 107 36.91 3.50 1.47
CA LEU A 107 36.84 4.94 1.71
C LEU A 107 35.45 5.46 1.38
N ASN A 108 34.81 6.11 2.37
CA ASN A 108 33.54 6.80 2.18
C ASN A 108 33.73 8.32 2.31
N LEU A 109 33.48 9.04 1.23
CA LEU A 109 33.48 10.50 1.11
C LEU A 109 32.13 11.03 0.62
N SER A 110 31.05 10.25 0.74
CA SER A 110 29.72 10.65 0.31
C SER A 110 29.20 11.88 1.06
N SER A 111 28.26 12.61 0.44
CA SER A 111 27.62 13.80 1.03
C SER A 111 28.64 14.85 1.50
N ASN A 112 29.56 15.20 0.60
CA ASN A 112 30.54 16.27 0.79
C ASN A 112 30.38 17.31 -0.34
N HIS A 113 31.38 18.17 -0.55
CA HIS A 113 31.37 19.22 -1.57
C HIS A 113 32.49 19.05 -2.61
N LEU A 114 32.97 17.82 -2.83
CA LEU A 114 34.02 17.51 -3.79
C LEU A 114 33.52 17.78 -5.21
N SER A 115 34.36 18.41 -6.03
CA SER A 115 34.05 18.68 -7.44
C SER A 115 35.00 18.01 -8.42
N ASP A 116 36.16 17.54 -7.93
CA ASP A 116 37.18 16.84 -8.72
C ASP A 116 38.03 15.94 -7.80
N LEU A 117 38.76 15.00 -8.40
CA LEU A 117 39.72 14.13 -7.73
C LEU A 117 41.13 14.30 -8.30
N PRO A 118 42.16 14.33 -7.45
CA PRO A 118 43.54 14.51 -7.88
C PRO A 118 44.13 13.24 -8.51
N GLU A 119 44.92 13.38 -9.59
CA GLU A 119 45.61 12.28 -10.31
C GLU A 119 46.36 11.29 -9.40
N LYS A 120 46.91 11.79 -8.29
CA LYS A 120 47.65 10.99 -7.31
C LYS A 120 46.80 9.95 -6.58
N ILE A 121 45.45 10.03 -6.65
CA ILE A 121 44.55 9.04 -6.05
C ILE A 121 44.77 7.63 -6.62
N SER A 122 45.24 7.54 -7.87
CA SER A 122 45.64 6.27 -8.51
C SER A 122 46.74 5.52 -7.75
N GLY A 123 47.51 6.20 -6.90
CA GLY A 123 48.52 5.59 -6.03
C GLY A 123 47.94 4.84 -4.81
N MET A 124 46.64 4.99 -4.53
CA MET A 124 45.95 4.28 -3.45
C MET A 124 45.60 2.85 -3.88
N THR A 125 46.61 2.05 -4.17
CA THR A 125 46.46 0.71 -4.78
C THR A 125 45.76 -0.30 -3.87
N GLY A 126 45.61 -0.03 -2.57
CA GLY A 126 44.87 -0.90 -1.66
C GLY A 126 43.34 -0.76 -1.78
N LEU A 127 42.85 0.31 -2.40
CA LEU A 127 41.43 0.67 -2.35
C LEU A 127 40.57 -0.26 -3.22
N GLN A 128 39.58 -0.87 -2.59
CA GLN A 128 38.62 -1.82 -3.16
C GLN A 128 37.21 -1.24 -3.22
N THR A 129 36.79 -0.46 -2.22
CA THR A 129 35.50 0.23 -2.21
C THR A 129 35.69 1.74 -2.09
N PHE A 130 35.00 2.49 -2.95
CA PHE A 130 35.04 3.94 -2.91
C PHE A 130 33.66 4.55 -3.12
N ASP A 131 33.18 5.28 -2.10
CA ASP A 131 31.93 6.02 -2.16
C ASP A 131 32.20 7.53 -2.21
N ILE A 132 31.76 8.16 -3.30
CA ILE A 132 31.85 9.61 -3.54
C ILE A 132 30.47 10.19 -3.92
N SER A 133 29.40 9.48 -3.57
CA SER A 133 28.02 9.87 -3.86
C SER A 133 27.65 11.23 -3.27
N PHE A 134 26.67 11.91 -3.88
CA PHE A 134 26.14 13.20 -3.41
C PHE A 134 27.22 14.26 -3.19
N ASN A 135 28.13 14.38 -4.16
CA ASN A 135 29.13 15.43 -4.24
C ASN A 135 28.83 16.33 -5.47
N ASN A 136 29.67 17.35 -5.68
CA ASN A 136 29.52 18.36 -6.74
C ASN A 136 30.24 17.99 -8.06
N PHE A 137 30.35 16.70 -8.39
CA PHE A 137 30.91 16.28 -9.67
C PHE A 137 29.95 16.67 -10.80
N ASN A 138 30.48 17.23 -11.89
CA ASN A 138 29.70 17.49 -13.13
C ASN A 138 30.13 16.57 -14.28
N THR A 139 31.28 15.93 -14.14
CA THR A 139 31.88 14.98 -15.09
C THR A 139 32.48 13.82 -14.31
N PHE A 140 32.62 12.66 -14.96
CA PHE A 140 33.29 11.53 -14.32
C PHE A 140 34.76 11.88 -13.98
N PRO A 141 35.23 11.61 -12.75
CA PRO A 141 36.59 11.95 -12.33
C PRO A 141 37.64 11.05 -13.01
N THR A 142 38.39 11.63 -13.94
CA THR A 142 39.36 10.92 -14.79
C THR A 142 40.52 10.30 -14.01
N ALA A 143 40.86 10.85 -12.85
CA ALA A 143 41.89 10.32 -11.94
C ALA A 143 41.62 8.87 -11.47
N LEU A 144 40.39 8.37 -11.62
CA LEU A 144 40.01 7.01 -11.22
C LEU A 144 40.37 5.93 -12.23
N PHE A 145 40.63 6.27 -13.50
CA PHE A 145 40.80 5.26 -14.56
C PHE A 145 41.95 4.26 -14.30
N ASN A 146 42.96 4.67 -13.53
CA ASN A 146 44.11 3.84 -13.20
C ASN A 146 43.92 3.01 -11.90
N MET A 147 42.76 3.08 -11.25
CA MET A 147 42.47 2.34 -10.01
C MET A 147 42.00 0.92 -10.32
N THR A 148 42.93 0.05 -10.74
CA THR A 148 42.62 -1.31 -11.21
C THR A 148 42.15 -2.29 -10.13
N ASN A 149 42.36 -1.97 -8.85
CA ASN A 149 41.96 -2.82 -7.71
C ASN A 149 40.60 -2.44 -7.14
N LEU A 150 39.98 -1.34 -7.62
CA LEU A 150 38.67 -0.92 -7.16
C LEU A 150 37.62 -1.92 -7.67
N GLU A 151 36.89 -2.55 -6.75
CA GLU A 151 35.85 -3.54 -7.02
C GLU A 151 34.44 -2.94 -6.93
N THR A 152 34.26 -1.96 -6.05
CA THR A 152 32.96 -1.39 -5.71
C THR A 152 33.05 0.14 -5.75
N MET A 153 32.22 0.78 -6.57
CA MET A 153 32.21 2.25 -6.71
C MET A 153 30.80 2.80 -6.60
N LEU A 154 30.60 3.79 -5.74
CA LEU A 154 29.34 4.49 -5.56
C LEU A 154 29.52 5.95 -5.99
N LEU A 155 28.78 6.37 -7.01
CA LEU A 155 28.78 7.74 -7.55
C LEU A 155 27.34 8.18 -7.86
N LYS A 156 26.51 8.12 -6.82
CA LYS A 156 25.09 8.46 -6.87
C LYS A 156 24.89 9.97 -6.83
N GLY A 157 23.79 10.48 -7.38
CA GLY A 157 23.36 11.86 -7.14
C GLY A 157 24.34 12.95 -7.58
N SER A 158 25.08 12.76 -8.67
CA SER A 158 26.26 13.57 -9.04
C SER A 158 26.16 14.23 -10.43
N LYS A 159 24.97 14.68 -10.86
CA LYS A 159 24.70 15.43 -12.13
C LYS A 159 25.40 14.89 -13.39
N LEU A 160 25.83 13.63 -13.41
CA LEU A 160 26.60 13.07 -14.50
C LEU A 160 25.70 12.86 -15.72
N SER A 161 26.19 13.22 -16.89
CA SER A 161 25.47 13.01 -18.16
C SER A 161 26.15 12.02 -19.10
N ASP A 162 27.43 11.70 -18.87
CA ASP A 162 28.21 10.77 -19.67
C ASP A 162 29.36 10.12 -18.87
N ILE A 163 29.89 9.01 -19.38
CA ILE A 163 31.03 8.26 -18.84
C ILE A 163 32.10 8.11 -19.94
N PRO A 164 33.33 8.58 -19.73
CA PRO A 164 34.40 8.47 -20.72
C PRO A 164 34.81 7.00 -20.99
N VAL A 165 35.22 6.72 -22.23
CA VAL A 165 35.61 5.38 -22.71
C VAL A 165 36.79 4.78 -21.92
N GLU A 166 37.59 5.61 -21.28
CA GLU A 166 38.71 5.23 -20.43
C GLU A 166 38.27 4.47 -19.17
N ILE A 167 36.98 4.45 -18.81
CA ILE A 167 36.47 3.68 -17.67
C ILE A 167 36.75 2.18 -17.79
N LYS A 168 36.90 1.65 -19.01
CA LYS A 168 37.31 0.27 -19.27
C LYS A 168 38.68 -0.10 -18.65
N HIS A 169 39.51 0.88 -18.30
CA HIS A 169 40.78 0.66 -17.61
C HIS A 169 40.60 0.26 -16.14
N MET A 170 39.43 0.51 -15.55
CA MET A 170 39.06 0.07 -14.19
C MET A 170 38.70 -1.41 -14.17
N THR A 171 39.66 -2.27 -14.55
CA THR A 171 39.46 -3.71 -14.81
C THR A 171 39.13 -4.56 -13.57
N GLY A 172 39.15 -3.97 -12.38
CA GLY A 172 38.74 -4.59 -11.12
C GLY A 172 37.25 -4.44 -10.81
N LEU A 173 36.56 -3.47 -11.43
CA LEU A 173 35.24 -3.06 -10.98
C LEU A 173 34.19 -4.15 -11.24
N ARG A 174 33.41 -4.45 -10.20
CA ARG A 174 32.36 -5.47 -10.17
C ARG A 174 30.99 -4.88 -9.85
N ARG A 175 30.93 -3.82 -9.05
CA ARG A 175 29.67 -3.19 -8.65
C ARG A 175 29.77 -1.70 -8.84
N PHE A 176 28.79 -1.13 -9.54
CA PHE A 176 28.79 0.28 -9.85
C PHE A 176 27.40 0.89 -9.70
N TRP A 177 27.29 1.85 -8.78
CA TRP A 177 26.07 2.63 -8.57
C TRP A 177 26.20 4.02 -9.18
N LEU A 178 25.28 4.33 -10.09
CA LEU A 178 25.17 5.57 -10.84
C LEU A 178 23.75 6.14 -10.78
N ASP A 179 22.99 5.78 -9.74
CA ASP A 179 21.63 6.23 -9.59
C ASP A 179 21.49 7.73 -9.36
N SER A 180 20.33 8.27 -9.74
CA SER A 180 19.98 9.67 -9.53
C SER A 180 20.93 10.66 -10.22
N ASN A 181 21.38 10.34 -11.44
CA ASN A 181 22.21 11.21 -12.28
C ASN A 181 21.39 11.82 -13.44
N CYS A 182 22.03 12.26 -14.51
CA CYS A 182 21.42 12.92 -15.67
C CYS A 182 21.73 12.20 -16.99
N PHE A 183 21.91 10.88 -16.98
CA PHE A 183 22.15 10.10 -18.20
C PHE A 183 20.90 10.08 -19.08
N SER A 184 20.99 10.63 -20.29
CA SER A 184 19.91 10.60 -21.30
C SER A 184 20.04 9.43 -22.29
N VAL A 185 21.25 8.88 -22.39
CA VAL A 185 21.59 7.70 -23.21
C VAL A 185 22.35 6.73 -22.32
N PHE A 186 22.20 5.43 -22.58
CA PHE A 186 23.00 4.42 -21.90
C PHE A 186 24.50 4.66 -22.18
N PRO A 187 25.36 4.74 -21.14
CA PRO A 187 26.78 4.99 -21.32
C PRO A 187 27.49 3.74 -21.88
N THR A 188 27.60 3.66 -23.21
CA THR A 188 28.22 2.51 -23.91
C THR A 188 29.68 2.28 -23.54
N ALA A 189 30.37 3.28 -22.97
CA ALA A 189 31.69 3.11 -22.36
C ALA A 189 31.73 2.01 -21.28
N LEU A 190 30.61 1.77 -20.58
CA LEU A 190 30.49 0.71 -19.58
C LEU A 190 30.58 -0.69 -20.19
N CYS A 191 30.21 -0.87 -21.45
CA CYS A 191 30.20 -2.18 -22.12
C CYS A 191 31.58 -2.87 -22.11
N GLY A 192 32.66 -2.09 -22.12
CA GLY A 192 34.03 -2.61 -22.01
C GLY A 192 34.39 -3.22 -20.65
N MET A 193 33.50 -3.19 -19.65
CA MET A 193 33.75 -3.63 -18.28
C MET A 193 33.29 -5.08 -18.04
N ALA A 194 33.96 -6.05 -18.66
CA ALA A 194 33.56 -7.46 -18.66
C ALA A 194 33.43 -8.15 -17.28
N LYS A 195 33.99 -7.59 -16.19
CA LYS A 195 33.86 -8.15 -14.82
C LYS A 195 32.71 -7.56 -14.01
N LEU A 196 31.99 -6.59 -14.57
CA LEU A 196 30.88 -5.93 -13.90
C LEU A 196 29.75 -6.93 -13.68
N LYS A 197 29.31 -7.05 -12.42
CA LYS A 197 28.25 -7.96 -11.95
C LYS A 197 26.96 -7.22 -11.58
N LEU A 198 27.08 -6.00 -11.06
CA LEU A 198 25.96 -5.17 -10.67
C LEU A 198 26.12 -3.76 -11.25
N LEU A 199 25.08 -3.29 -11.93
CA LEU A 199 24.99 -1.93 -12.45
C LEU A 199 23.67 -1.30 -12.05
N ASP A 200 23.74 -0.17 -11.35
CA ASP A 200 22.56 0.59 -10.94
C ASP A 200 22.49 1.93 -11.67
N LEU A 201 21.46 2.10 -12.51
CA LEU A 201 21.19 3.29 -13.32
C LEU A 201 19.76 3.82 -13.09
N ARG A 202 19.13 3.49 -11.95
CA ARG A 202 17.80 4.00 -11.60
C ARG A 202 17.75 5.53 -11.54
N LYS A 203 16.57 6.12 -11.72
CA LYS A 203 16.36 7.59 -11.63
C LYS A 203 17.25 8.39 -12.57
N ASN A 204 17.31 7.99 -13.84
CA ASN A 204 17.99 8.70 -14.91
C ASN A 204 16.97 9.06 -16.02
N GLN A 205 17.44 9.35 -17.23
CA GLN A 205 16.61 9.74 -18.38
C GLN A 205 16.89 8.83 -19.60
N ILE A 206 17.35 7.60 -19.36
CA ILE A 206 17.75 6.67 -20.40
C ILE A 206 16.51 6.19 -21.15
N SER A 207 16.56 6.24 -22.48
CA SER A 207 15.43 5.84 -23.33
C SER A 207 15.68 4.56 -24.13
N ASP A 208 16.95 4.15 -24.30
CA ASP A 208 17.33 2.95 -25.06
C ASP A 208 18.70 2.40 -24.61
N ILE A 209 18.96 1.12 -24.91
CA ILE A 209 20.21 0.39 -24.67
C ILE A 209 20.64 -0.31 -25.95
N GLN A 210 21.88 -0.05 -26.38
CA GLN A 210 22.45 -0.62 -27.60
C GLN A 210 22.99 -2.04 -27.41
N VAL A 211 23.21 -2.74 -28.53
CA VAL A 211 23.67 -4.15 -28.56
C VAL A 211 24.99 -4.37 -27.83
N ASP A 212 25.82 -3.33 -27.71
CA ASP A 212 27.11 -3.36 -27.01
C ASP A 212 26.98 -3.80 -25.54
N ILE A 213 25.80 -3.66 -24.91
CA ILE A 213 25.59 -4.15 -23.52
C ILE A 213 25.85 -5.66 -23.37
N SER A 214 25.74 -6.41 -24.47
CA SER A 214 26.07 -7.84 -24.51
C SER A 214 27.54 -8.15 -24.18
N GLU A 215 28.43 -7.15 -24.24
CA GLU A 215 29.83 -7.26 -23.81
C GLU A 215 29.98 -7.37 -22.28
N LEU A 216 28.96 -7.00 -21.50
CA LEU A 216 28.92 -7.17 -20.05
C LEU A 216 28.60 -8.64 -19.67
N THR A 217 29.50 -9.56 -20.02
CA THR A 217 29.28 -11.00 -19.95
C THR A 217 29.08 -11.57 -18.54
N GLU A 218 29.48 -10.83 -17.50
CA GLU A 218 29.33 -11.23 -16.09
C GLU A 218 28.21 -10.48 -15.35
N LEU A 219 27.43 -9.64 -16.04
CA LEU A 219 26.38 -8.86 -15.38
C LEU A 219 25.26 -9.76 -14.88
N GLU A 220 25.00 -9.71 -13.58
CA GLU A 220 23.98 -10.50 -12.88
C GLU A 220 22.77 -9.64 -12.47
N LYS A 221 22.98 -8.35 -12.17
CA LYS A 221 21.92 -7.43 -11.72
C LYS A 221 21.96 -6.09 -12.46
N LEU A 222 20.82 -5.64 -12.96
CA LEU A 222 20.67 -4.38 -13.69
C LEU A 222 19.41 -3.63 -13.22
N PHE A 223 19.60 -2.45 -12.62
CA PHE A 223 18.51 -1.62 -12.14
C PHE A 223 18.31 -0.39 -13.04
N LEU A 224 17.13 -0.25 -13.63
CA LEU A 224 16.77 0.77 -14.62
C LEU A 224 15.42 1.44 -14.33
N HIS A 225 14.86 1.28 -13.13
CA HIS A 225 13.59 1.92 -12.78
C HIS A 225 13.64 3.45 -12.83
N GLN A 226 12.50 4.08 -13.09
CA GLN A 226 12.36 5.53 -13.22
C GLN A 226 13.30 6.10 -14.29
N ASN A 227 13.17 5.60 -15.52
CA ASN A 227 13.85 6.08 -16.73
C ASN A 227 12.81 6.45 -17.82
N ALA A 228 13.23 6.53 -19.08
CA ALA A 228 12.40 6.96 -20.20
C ALA A 228 12.21 5.88 -21.29
N PHE A 229 12.28 4.59 -20.93
CA PHE A 229 12.13 3.49 -21.90
C PHE A 229 10.70 3.42 -22.45
N ILE A 230 10.54 3.47 -23.78
CA ILE A 230 9.24 3.31 -24.47
C ILE A 230 9.04 1.88 -24.98
N THR A 231 10.12 1.16 -25.25
CA THR A 231 10.12 -0.24 -25.69
C THR A 231 11.08 -1.03 -24.83
N PHE A 232 10.83 -2.33 -24.67
CA PHE A 232 11.79 -3.19 -23.98
C PHE A 232 13.11 -3.24 -24.78
N PRO A 233 14.27 -3.00 -24.15
CA PRO A 233 15.57 -3.00 -24.82
C PRO A 233 15.97 -4.43 -25.23
N THR A 234 15.72 -4.77 -26.50
CA THR A 234 15.98 -6.11 -27.08
C THR A 234 17.43 -6.59 -26.93
N ALA A 235 18.38 -5.65 -26.83
CA ALA A 235 19.79 -5.96 -26.56
C ALA A 235 19.97 -6.78 -25.26
N LEU A 236 19.14 -6.54 -24.24
CA LEU A 236 19.18 -7.28 -22.97
C LEU A 236 18.83 -8.77 -23.14
N CYS A 237 18.06 -9.14 -24.16
CA CYS A 237 17.65 -10.53 -24.39
C CYS A 237 18.85 -11.47 -24.61
N SER A 238 20.00 -10.94 -25.04
CA SER A 238 21.23 -11.70 -25.22
C SER A 238 22.00 -11.99 -23.92
N MET A 239 21.63 -11.36 -22.81
CA MET A 239 22.37 -11.42 -21.54
C MET A 239 21.97 -12.65 -20.72
N THR A 240 22.64 -13.77 -20.95
CA THR A 240 22.27 -15.07 -20.33
C THR A 240 22.60 -15.21 -18.86
N LYS A 241 23.48 -14.35 -18.30
CA LYS A 241 23.85 -14.34 -16.87
C LYS A 241 23.04 -13.36 -16.03
N LEU A 242 22.23 -12.52 -16.66
CA LEU A 242 21.42 -11.54 -15.96
C LEU A 242 20.31 -12.27 -15.19
N LYS A 243 20.28 -12.10 -13.88
CA LYS A 243 19.33 -12.71 -12.94
C LYS A 243 18.24 -11.76 -12.50
N GLU A 244 18.57 -10.47 -12.38
CA GLU A 244 17.66 -9.47 -11.83
C GLU A 244 17.62 -8.25 -12.76
N LEU A 245 16.42 -7.91 -13.22
CA LEU A 245 16.17 -6.76 -14.08
C LEU A 245 14.97 -5.96 -13.57
N ASP A 246 15.21 -4.71 -13.20
CA ASP A 246 14.17 -3.77 -12.78
C ASP A 246 13.97 -2.68 -13.83
N LEU A 247 12.79 -2.67 -14.45
CA LEU A 247 12.32 -1.69 -15.43
C LEU A 247 11.03 -0.98 -14.97
N GLN A 248 10.76 -0.97 -13.66
CA GLN A 248 9.60 -0.29 -13.08
C GLN A 248 9.55 1.22 -13.48
N ASP A 249 8.34 1.79 -13.55
CA ASP A 249 8.11 3.23 -13.73
C ASP A 249 8.79 3.76 -15.01
N ASN A 250 8.56 3.07 -16.13
CA ASN A 250 8.96 3.47 -17.48
C ASN A 250 7.70 3.65 -18.36
N GLN A 251 7.85 3.66 -19.68
CA GLN A 251 6.76 3.79 -20.65
C GLN A 251 6.71 2.61 -21.64
N ILE A 252 7.19 1.43 -21.23
CA ILE A 252 7.33 0.25 -22.09
C ILE A 252 5.94 -0.21 -22.57
N SER A 253 5.73 -0.29 -23.89
CA SER A 253 4.47 -0.78 -24.48
C SER A 253 4.47 -2.27 -24.81
N ASP A 254 5.64 -2.82 -25.14
CA ASP A 254 5.78 -4.17 -25.71
C ASP A 254 7.03 -4.87 -25.19
N ILE A 255 6.94 -6.21 -25.09
CA ILE A 255 8.03 -7.10 -24.71
C ILE A 255 8.32 -8.07 -25.87
N PRO A 256 9.57 -8.20 -26.33
CA PRO A 256 9.93 -9.08 -27.44
C PRO A 256 9.82 -10.56 -27.07
N ALA A 257 9.53 -11.41 -28.06
CA ALA A 257 9.55 -12.86 -27.90
C ALA A 257 10.95 -13.41 -27.52
N ASP A 258 12.01 -12.67 -27.88
CA ASP A 258 13.40 -13.01 -27.59
C ASP A 258 13.74 -12.99 -26.09
N ILE A 259 12.84 -12.48 -25.23
CA ILE A 259 13.00 -12.51 -23.76
C ILE A 259 13.24 -13.92 -23.21
N ILE A 260 12.77 -14.96 -23.92
CA ILE A 260 13.04 -16.37 -23.58
C ILE A 260 14.53 -16.73 -23.57
N SER A 261 15.37 -15.95 -24.26
CA SER A 261 16.81 -16.15 -24.34
C SER A 261 17.53 -15.76 -23.05
N MET A 262 16.86 -15.03 -22.15
CA MET A 262 17.38 -14.62 -20.84
C MET A 262 17.28 -15.79 -19.83
N ILE A 263 18.00 -16.87 -20.12
CA ILE A 263 17.91 -18.15 -19.39
C ILE A 263 18.33 -18.06 -17.92
N GLY A 264 19.08 -17.03 -17.52
CA GLY A 264 19.49 -16.80 -16.13
C GLY A 264 18.53 -15.93 -15.33
N MET A 265 17.48 -15.37 -15.95
CA MET A 265 16.60 -14.40 -15.30
C MET A 265 15.77 -15.06 -14.21
N GLU A 266 15.87 -14.54 -12.98
CA GLU A 266 15.18 -14.99 -11.78
C GLU A 266 14.07 -14.01 -11.36
N SER A 267 14.32 -12.70 -11.46
CA SER A 267 13.36 -11.65 -11.10
C SER A 267 13.28 -10.55 -12.16
N LEU A 268 12.06 -10.24 -12.62
CA LEU A 268 11.76 -9.23 -13.62
C LEU A 268 10.64 -8.30 -13.14
N ASP A 269 10.98 -7.03 -12.90
CA ASP A 269 10.02 -5.99 -12.54
C ASP A 269 9.70 -5.08 -13.73
N LEU A 270 8.43 -5.05 -14.10
CA LEU A 270 7.85 -4.27 -15.20
C LEU A 270 6.68 -3.41 -14.72
N ARG A 271 6.58 -3.13 -13.42
CA ARG A 271 5.49 -2.34 -12.85
C ARG A 271 5.36 -0.95 -13.47
N SER A 272 4.14 -0.43 -13.51
CA SER A 272 3.85 0.95 -13.92
C SER A 272 4.39 1.30 -15.32
N ASN A 273 4.18 0.42 -16.30
CA ASN A 273 4.51 0.65 -17.70
C ASN A 273 3.22 0.78 -18.54
N LYS A 274 3.31 0.66 -19.87
CA LYS A 274 2.19 0.74 -20.82
C LYS A 274 1.95 -0.59 -21.55
N ILE A 275 2.32 -1.70 -20.92
CA ILE A 275 2.28 -3.03 -21.54
C ILE A 275 0.82 -3.48 -21.70
N THR A 276 0.46 -3.85 -22.92
CA THR A 276 -0.87 -4.42 -23.23
C THR A 276 -0.82 -5.94 -23.40
N HIS A 277 0.27 -6.46 -23.98
CA HIS A 277 0.43 -7.88 -24.30
C HIS A 277 1.75 -8.43 -23.74
N LEU A 278 1.68 -9.56 -23.06
CA LEU A 278 2.86 -10.38 -22.73
C LEU A 278 3.08 -11.43 -23.82
N PRO A 279 4.34 -11.71 -24.22
CA PRO A 279 4.64 -12.77 -25.16
C PRO A 279 4.41 -14.15 -24.50
N PRO A 280 3.81 -15.15 -25.18
CA PRO A 280 3.63 -16.51 -24.65
C PRO A 280 4.92 -17.16 -24.14
N GLN A 281 6.06 -16.73 -24.71
CA GLN A 281 7.41 -17.12 -24.35
C GLN A 281 7.76 -16.87 -22.89
N ILE A 282 7.19 -15.84 -22.25
CA ILE A 282 7.48 -15.48 -20.85
C ILE A 282 7.09 -16.60 -19.88
N GLY A 283 6.00 -17.33 -20.18
CA GLY A 283 5.55 -18.46 -19.37
C GLY A 283 6.44 -19.70 -19.47
N ASN A 284 7.43 -19.71 -20.37
CA ASN A 284 8.38 -20.81 -20.57
C ASN A 284 9.80 -20.50 -20.05
N MET A 285 10.01 -19.35 -19.42
CA MET A 285 11.30 -18.98 -18.83
C MET A 285 11.53 -19.80 -17.56
N LYS A 286 12.44 -20.80 -17.64
CA LYS A 286 12.62 -21.81 -16.59
C LYS A 286 13.17 -21.27 -15.27
N SER A 287 13.96 -20.22 -15.33
CA SER A 287 14.64 -19.64 -14.16
C SER A 287 13.82 -18.52 -13.53
N LEU A 288 12.79 -18.01 -14.22
CA LEU A 288 12.03 -16.86 -13.77
C LEU A 288 11.10 -17.28 -12.64
N VAL A 289 11.34 -16.74 -11.46
CA VAL A 289 10.56 -16.99 -10.24
C VAL A 289 9.58 -15.85 -10.02
N GLU A 290 10.02 -14.61 -10.25
CA GLU A 290 9.25 -13.41 -9.94
C GLU A 290 9.03 -12.56 -11.18
N LEU A 291 7.75 -12.33 -11.52
CA LEU A 291 7.34 -11.41 -12.57
C LEU A 291 6.33 -10.41 -12.00
N ASN A 292 6.67 -9.13 -12.04
CA ASN A 292 5.76 -8.07 -11.59
C ASN A 292 5.33 -7.18 -12.75
N VAL A 293 4.05 -7.23 -13.11
CA VAL A 293 3.46 -6.45 -14.22
C VAL A 293 2.32 -5.55 -13.75
N LYS A 294 2.21 -5.29 -12.45
CA LYS A 294 1.14 -4.43 -11.89
C LYS A 294 1.21 -3.01 -12.45
N GLY A 295 0.06 -2.37 -12.62
CA GLY A 295 -0.02 -1.01 -13.14
C GLY A 295 0.15 -0.89 -14.67
N ASN A 296 -0.01 -2.00 -15.40
CA ASN A 296 -0.03 -2.03 -16.86
C ASN A 296 -1.47 -2.22 -17.39
N PRO A 297 -1.83 -1.64 -18.56
CA PRO A 297 -3.12 -1.85 -19.20
C PRO A 297 -3.20 -3.21 -19.92
N LEU A 298 -2.96 -4.32 -19.19
CA LEU A 298 -2.90 -5.66 -19.78
C LEU A 298 -4.23 -6.13 -20.37
N GLU A 299 -4.19 -6.49 -21.65
CA GLU A 299 -5.25 -7.13 -22.43
C GLU A 299 -5.02 -8.65 -22.55
N GLN A 300 -3.76 -9.09 -22.70
CA GLN A 300 -3.38 -10.49 -22.87
C GLN A 300 -2.03 -10.82 -22.17
N PRO A 301 -2.01 -11.64 -21.10
CA PRO A 301 -3.16 -12.11 -20.34
C PRO A 301 -3.85 -10.97 -19.59
N PRO A 302 -5.13 -11.11 -19.23
CA PRO A 302 -5.79 -10.15 -18.34
C PRO A 302 -5.04 -9.98 -17.02
N GLN A 303 -5.04 -8.76 -16.44
CA GLN A 303 -4.29 -8.41 -15.23
C GLN A 303 -4.48 -9.40 -14.06
N HIS A 304 -5.70 -9.83 -13.78
CA HIS A 304 -5.96 -10.75 -12.66
C HIS A 304 -5.38 -12.16 -12.87
N ILE A 305 -5.13 -12.59 -14.11
CA ILE A 305 -4.38 -13.82 -14.39
C ILE A 305 -2.90 -13.59 -14.15
N ALA A 306 -2.38 -12.43 -14.59
CA ALA A 306 -0.98 -12.07 -14.36
C ALA A 306 -0.66 -11.95 -12.86
N ASP A 307 -1.59 -11.40 -12.07
CA ASP A 307 -1.46 -11.27 -10.60
C ASP A 307 -1.38 -12.62 -9.87
N ARG A 308 -1.82 -13.72 -10.50
CA ARG A 308 -1.72 -15.09 -9.95
C ARG A 308 -0.36 -15.74 -10.22
N GLY A 309 0.52 -15.09 -10.98
CA GLY A 309 1.88 -15.52 -11.23
C GLY A 309 2.08 -16.28 -12.55
N LEU A 310 3.34 -16.66 -12.78
CA LEU A 310 3.83 -17.20 -14.06
C LEU A 310 3.12 -18.49 -14.49
N ASP A 311 2.80 -19.38 -13.54
CA ASP A 311 2.09 -20.62 -13.84
C ASP A 311 0.69 -20.39 -14.39
N ALA A 312 -0.02 -19.37 -13.88
CA ALA A 312 -1.34 -19.00 -14.38
C ALA A 312 -1.25 -18.38 -15.79
N ILE A 313 -0.24 -17.53 -16.02
CA ILE A 313 0.07 -16.97 -17.34
C ILE A 313 0.36 -18.09 -18.35
N LYS A 314 1.16 -19.08 -17.96
CA LYS A 314 1.48 -20.24 -18.78
C LYS A 314 0.23 -21.04 -19.15
N ARG A 315 -0.60 -21.42 -18.17
CA ARG A 315 -1.86 -22.15 -18.41
C ARG A 315 -2.83 -21.37 -19.29
N TYR A 316 -2.89 -20.05 -19.14
CA TYR A 316 -3.69 -19.19 -20.00
C TYR A 316 -3.22 -19.24 -21.46
N PHE A 317 -1.92 -19.08 -21.73
CA PHE A 317 -1.40 -19.18 -23.09
C PHE A 317 -1.55 -20.59 -23.67
N GLU A 318 -1.37 -21.64 -22.87
CA GLU A 318 -1.63 -23.02 -23.28
C GLU A 318 -3.10 -23.20 -23.69
N ALA A 319 -4.06 -22.67 -22.93
CA ALA A 319 -5.47 -22.71 -23.29
C ALA A 319 -5.76 -22.01 -24.63
N LEU A 320 -5.10 -20.87 -24.89
CA LEU A 320 -5.17 -20.16 -26.18
C LEU A 320 -4.55 -20.95 -27.36
N THR A 321 -3.58 -21.83 -27.11
CA THR A 321 -3.08 -22.72 -28.19
C THR A 321 -4.05 -23.83 -28.55
N THR A 322 -4.92 -24.23 -27.60
CA THR A 322 -5.85 -25.35 -27.76
C THR A 322 -7.24 -24.95 -28.23
N THR A 323 -7.60 -23.68 -28.06
CA THR A 323 -8.94 -23.15 -28.38
C THR A 323 -8.84 -21.83 -29.10
N LYS A 324 -9.93 -21.40 -29.77
CA LYS A 324 -9.94 -20.12 -30.46
C LYS A 324 -9.81 -18.97 -29.45
N ALA A 325 -8.99 -17.97 -29.79
CA ALA A 325 -8.95 -16.72 -29.06
C ALA A 325 -10.23 -15.91 -29.36
N ILE A 326 -10.99 -15.57 -28.33
CA ILE A 326 -12.19 -14.74 -28.41
C ILE A 326 -11.89 -13.40 -27.76
N GLN A 327 -12.13 -12.32 -28.50
CA GLN A 327 -12.19 -11.00 -27.91
C GLN A 327 -13.54 -10.87 -27.21
N SER A 328 -13.51 -10.87 -25.88
CA SER A 328 -14.72 -10.80 -25.06
C SER A 328 -14.83 -9.43 -24.42
N SER A 329 -15.91 -8.73 -24.72
CA SER A 329 -16.28 -7.47 -24.09
C SER A 329 -17.48 -7.69 -23.18
N ARG A 330 -17.25 -8.24 -21.99
CA ARG A 330 -18.32 -8.37 -20.97
C ARG A 330 -18.08 -7.39 -19.83
N ILE A 331 -19.04 -6.51 -19.62
CA ILE A 331 -18.98 -5.46 -18.59
C ILE A 331 -20.10 -5.62 -17.59
N GLN A 332 -19.78 -5.44 -16.31
CA GLN A 332 -20.79 -5.28 -15.26
C GLN A 332 -21.27 -3.82 -15.23
N VAL A 333 -22.59 -3.61 -15.34
CA VAL A 333 -23.23 -2.29 -15.24
C VAL A 333 -24.03 -2.25 -13.94
N ASN A 334 -23.72 -1.30 -13.07
CA ASN A 334 -24.32 -1.19 -11.74
C ASN A 334 -25.24 0.03 -11.70
N LEU A 335 -26.54 -0.19 -11.51
CA LEU A 335 -27.54 0.88 -11.36
C LEU A 335 -27.66 1.26 -9.89
N LEU A 336 -27.33 2.51 -9.56
CA LEU A 336 -27.38 3.06 -8.19
C LEU A 336 -28.28 4.30 -8.15
N GLY A 337 -28.97 4.50 -7.03
CA GLY A 337 -29.79 5.69 -6.79
C GLY A 337 -30.93 5.43 -5.80
N GLU A 338 -31.62 6.49 -5.41
CA GLU A 338 -32.71 6.45 -4.41
C GLU A 338 -33.84 5.48 -4.77
N THR A 339 -34.64 5.10 -3.77
CA THR A 339 -35.86 4.31 -4.00
C THR A 339 -36.76 4.98 -5.03
N GLU A 340 -37.37 4.21 -5.92
CA GLU A 340 -38.30 4.69 -6.97
C GLU A 340 -37.65 5.54 -8.10
N ALA A 341 -36.32 5.67 -8.13
CA ALA A 341 -35.58 6.35 -9.22
C ALA A 341 -35.69 5.74 -10.64
N GLY A 342 -36.46 4.66 -10.83
CA GLY A 342 -36.68 4.02 -12.14
C GLY A 342 -35.63 2.98 -12.56
N LYS A 343 -34.79 2.49 -11.63
CA LYS A 343 -33.71 1.50 -11.90
C LYS A 343 -34.22 0.20 -12.53
N THR A 344 -35.21 -0.45 -11.91
CA THR A 344 -35.78 -1.72 -12.36
C THR A 344 -36.39 -1.62 -13.75
N SER A 345 -37.17 -0.56 -14.00
CA SER A 345 -37.74 -0.26 -15.31
C SER A 345 -36.66 -0.08 -16.37
N LEU A 346 -35.57 0.64 -16.05
CA LEU A 346 -34.44 0.83 -16.96
C LEU A 346 -33.71 -0.49 -17.24
N SER A 347 -33.39 -1.26 -16.20
CA SER A 347 -32.73 -2.57 -16.29
C SER A 347 -33.49 -3.52 -17.22
N ARG A 348 -34.79 -3.74 -16.96
CA ARG A 348 -35.63 -4.63 -17.77
C ARG A 348 -35.82 -4.12 -19.20
N THR A 349 -35.87 -2.80 -19.40
CA THR A 349 -35.95 -2.19 -20.73
C THR A 349 -34.69 -2.46 -21.55
N LEU A 350 -33.50 -2.34 -20.95
CA LEU A 350 -32.23 -2.66 -21.60
C LEU A 350 -32.13 -4.15 -21.94
N GLN A 351 -32.50 -5.04 -21.00
CA GLN A 351 -32.45 -6.49 -21.20
C GLN A 351 -33.41 -6.98 -22.31
N ARG A 352 -34.64 -6.46 -22.33
CA ARG A 352 -35.70 -6.95 -23.23
C ARG A 352 -35.77 -6.20 -24.56
N GLY A 353 -35.05 -5.08 -24.70
CA GLY A 353 -35.11 -4.21 -25.88
C GLY A 353 -36.48 -3.57 -26.15
N ARG A 354 -37.39 -3.58 -25.17
CA ARG A 354 -38.76 -3.04 -25.28
C ARG A 354 -39.22 -2.40 -23.97
N SER A 355 -40.16 -1.45 -24.09
CA SER A 355 -40.75 -0.74 -22.95
C SER A 355 -41.26 -1.71 -21.89
N THR A 356 -40.65 -1.68 -20.70
CA THR A 356 -41.06 -2.50 -19.56
C THR A 356 -41.15 -1.62 -18.32
N LEU A 357 -42.37 -1.42 -17.82
CA LEU A 357 -42.64 -0.67 -16.59
C LEU A 357 -42.90 -1.64 -15.45
N THR A 358 -42.42 -1.28 -14.26
CA THR A 358 -42.71 -2.01 -13.02
C THR A 358 -43.72 -1.24 -12.18
N GLU A 359 -44.74 -1.94 -11.67
CA GLU A 359 -45.65 -1.37 -10.68
C GLU A 359 -44.95 -1.18 -9.33
N SER A 360 -45.47 -0.32 -8.46
CA SER A 360 -44.88 -0.05 -7.13
C SER A 360 -44.82 -1.27 -6.21
N ALA A 361 -45.51 -2.37 -6.57
CA ALA A 361 -45.46 -3.66 -5.88
C ALA A 361 -44.27 -4.55 -6.31
N ASP A 362 -43.69 -4.31 -7.50
CA ASP A 362 -42.56 -5.06 -8.09
C ASP A 362 -41.20 -4.46 -7.69
N ARG A 363 -41.09 -4.00 -6.44
CA ARG A 363 -39.87 -3.34 -5.93
C ARG A 363 -38.70 -4.30 -6.02
N THR A 364 -37.59 -3.90 -6.65
CA THR A 364 -36.31 -4.61 -6.50
C THR A 364 -35.92 -4.58 -5.04
N ARG A 365 -36.14 -5.72 -4.38
CA ARG A 365 -35.97 -5.76 -2.93
C ARG A 365 -34.50 -5.65 -2.55
N VAL A 366 -33.58 -6.14 -3.40
CA VAL A 366 -32.16 -6.39 -3.08
C VAL A 366 -31.22 -6.15 -4.28
N VAL A 367 -31.00 -7.14 -5.14
CA VAL A 367 -30.24 -7.03 -6.39
C VAL A 367 -30.95 -7.86 -7.45
N GLU A 368 -31.36 -7.27 -8.58
CA GLU A 368 -31.84 -8.02 -9.76
C GLU A 368 -30.71 -8.06 -10.79
N GLN A 369 -30.33 -9.27 -11.23
CA GLN A 369 -29.34 -9.46 -12.28
C GLN A 369 -30.01 -9.80 -13.60
N GLY A 370 -29.53 -9.22 -14.69
CA GLY A 370 -29.87 -9.70 -16.00
C GLY A 370 -28.78 -9.45 -17.02
N THR A 371 -28.79 -10.30 -18.05
CA THR A 371 -27.81 -10.22 -19.13
C THR A 371 -28.43 -9.50 -20.32
N TRP A 372 -27.71 -8.53 -20.89
CA TRP A 372 -28.03 -7.93 -22.17
C TRP A 372 -26.90 -8.22 -23.16
N GLU A 373 -27.22 -8.91 -24.25
CA GLU A 373 -26.26 -9.24 -25.32
C GLU A 373 -26.58 -8.42 -26.57
N THR A 374 -25.54 -7.99 -27.28
CA THR A 374 -25.65 -7.32 -28.58
C THR A 374 -25.00 -8.17 -29.66
N ASP A 375 -25.33 -7.92 -30.94
CA ASP A 375 -24.86 -8.72 -32.08
C ASP A 375 -23.32 -8.69 -32.34
N GLN A 376 -22.51 -8.04 -31.49
CA GLN A 376 -21.07 -7.80 -31.67
C GLN A 376 -20.16 -8.40 -30.57
N ASP A 377 -20.49 -9.57 -30.02
CA ASP A 377 -19.71 -10.25 -28.94
C ASP A 377 -19.57 -9.43 -27.64
N ILE A 378 -20.48 -8.48 -27.43
CA ILE A 378 -20.56 -7.64 -26.23
C ILE A 378 -21.74 -8.10 -25.36
N ALA A 379 -21.45 -8.38 -24.10
CA ALA A 379 -22.44 -8.78 -23.10
C ALA A 379 -22.38 -7.86 -21.87
N PHE A 380 -23.52 -7.53 -21.29
CA PHE A 380 -23.60 -6.71 -20.09
C PHE A 380 -24.26 -7.50 -18.97
N ASN A 381 -23.63 -7.56 -17.81
CA ASN A 381 -24.25 -8.03 -16.57
C ASN A 381 -24.79 -6.81 -15.82
N ILE A 382 -26.10 -6.62 -15.82
CA ILE A 382 -26.74 -5.46 -15.19
C ILE A 382 -27.15 -5.84 -13.77
N ASN A 383 -26.55 -5.18 -12.79
CA ASN A 383 -26.95 -5.24 -11.39
C ASN A 383 -27.89 -4.06 -11.07
N ASP A 384 -29.13 -4.35 -10.70
CA ASP A 384 -30.08 -3.37 -10.16
C ASP A 384 -30.08 -3.43 -8.63
N PHE A 385 -29.40 -2.49 -7.97
CA PHE A 385 -29.38 -2.43 -6.50
C PHE A 385 -30.63 -1.73 -5.97
N GLY A 386 -31.23 -2.27 -4.91
CA GLY A 386 -32.27 -1.57 -4.16
C GLY A 386 -31.73 -0.25 -3.56
N GLY A 387 -32.58 0.77 -3.44
CA GLY A 387 -32.18 2.08 -2.88
C GLY A 387 -32.03 2.12 -1.35
N HIS A 388 -31.96 0.97 -0.67
CA HIS A 388 -31.96 0.90 0.80
C HIS A 388 -30.55 0.93 1.38
N ASP A 389 -30.40 1.58 2.53
CA ASP A 389 -29.11 1.76 3.22
C ASP A 389 -28.36 0.47 3.58
N VAL A 390 -28.99 -0.70 3.55
CA VAL A 390 -28.33 -1.96 3.92
C VAL A 390 -27.42 -2.48 2.80
N TYR A 391 -27.67 -2.11 1.53
CA TYR A 391 -26.81 -2.51 0.39
C TYR A 391 -25.49 -1.76 0.33
N LYS A 392 -25.46 -0.61 0.98
CA LYS A 392 -24.31 0.27 1.12
C LYS A 392 -23.08 -0.46 1.67
N ILE A 393 -23.32 -1.45 2.53
CA ILE A 393 -22.33 -2.31 3.19
C ILE A 393 -21.80 -3.39 2.23
N GLY A 394 -22.64 -3.88 1.34
CA GLY A 394 -22.33 -4.96 0.40
C GLY A 394 -21.75 -4.52 -0.94
N HIS A 395 -21.85 -3.24 -1.32
CA HIS A 395 -21.37 -2.76 -2.63
C HIS A 395 -19.94 -3.20 -3.00
N PRO A 396 -18.93 -3.19 -2.11
CA PRO A 396 -17.58 -3.67 -2.44
C PRO A 396 -17.53 -5.15 -2.88
N ILE A 397 -18.52 -5.95 -2.47
CA ILE A 397 -18.62 -7.38 -2.80
C ILE A 397 -19.21 -7.56 -4.20
N PHE A 398 -20.16 -6.71 -4.58
CA PHE A 398 -20.97 -6.87 -5.80
C PHE A 398 -20.49 -6.04 -6.99
N ILE A 399 -19.76 -4.93 -6.75
CA ILE A 399 -19.32 -4.02 -7.80
C ILE A 399 -17.86 -4.31 -8.18
N SER A 400 -17.63 -4.71 -9.43
CA SER A 400 -16.29 -4.90 -9.99
C SER A 400 -15.60 -3.56 -10.27
N LYS A 401 -14.29 -3.47 -9.97
CA LYS A 401 -13.42 -2.32 -10.30
C LYS A 401 -13.37 -2.01 -11.81
N ARG A 402 -13.65 -3.00 -12.68
CA ARG A 402 -13.75 -2.83 -14.14
C ARG A 402 -15.19 -2.67 -14.64
N GLY A 403 -16.15 -2.51 -13.74
CA GLY A 403 -17.55 -2.23 -14.08
C GLY A 403 -17.79 -0.77 -14.49
N LEU A 404 -19.04 -0.47 -14.84
CA LEU A 404 -19.56 0.86 -15.09
C LEU A 404 -20.66 1.15 -14.07
N VAL A 405 -20.70 2.37 -13.53
CA VAL A 405 -21.76 2.77 -12.59
C VAL A 405 -22.68 3.80 -13.25
N LEU A 406 -23.98 3.53 -13.22
CA LEU A 406 -25.01 4.47 -13.65
C LEU A 406 -25.75 5.00 -12.43
N ILE A 407 -25.64 6.31 -12.17
CA ILE A 407 -26.42 6.98 -11.12
C ILE A 407 -27.76 7.40 -11.71
N THR A 408 -28.82 6.73 -11.28
CA THR A 408 -30.18 6.95 -11.75
C THR A 408 -30.96 7.84 -10.78
N PHE A 409 -31.72 8.80 -11.33
CA PHE A 409 -32.64 9.63 -10.55
C PHE A 409 -33.90 9.95 -11.36
N ASP A 410 -34.99 10.27 -10.67
CA ASP A 410 -36.25 10.65 -11.29
C ASP A 410 -36.24 12.13 -11.72
N LEU A 411 -36.45 12.41 -13.02
CA LEU A 411 -36.52 13.78 -13.53
C LEU A 411 -37.76 14.54 -13.04
N SER A 412 -38.87 13.85 -12.80
CA SER A 412 -40.14 14.45 -12.39
C SER A 412 -40.10 14.94 -10.94
N GLU A 413 -39.46 14.18 -10.04
CA GLU A 413 -39.31 14.53 -8.62
C GLU A 413 -38.16 15.51 -8.35
N TYR A 414 -37.20 15.62 -9.26
CA TYR A 414 -36.06 16.52 -9.09
C TYR A 414 -36.46 17.99 -9.22
N ASP A 415 -36.45 18.71 -8.09
CA ASP A 415 -36.52 20.18 -8.04
C ASP A 415 -35.11 20.82 -8.08
N PRO A 416 -34.77 21.58 -9.15
CA PRO A 416 -33.50 22.28 -9.24
C PRO A 416 -33.28 23.37 -8.18
N GLN A 417 -34.36 23.95 -7.64
CA GLN A 417 -34.30 25.02 -6.65
C GLN A 417 -33.97 24.49 -5.25
N ASN A 418 -34.33 23.25 -4.95
CA ASN A 418 -33.98 22.60 -3.71
C ASN A 418 -32.47 22.25 -3.69
N LYS A 419 -31.73 22.88 -2.78
CA LYS A 419 -30.28 22.64 -2.63
C LYS A 419 -29.97 21.21 -2.18
N ALA A 420 -30.86 20.58 -1.40
CA ALA A 420 -30.65 19.22 -0.89
C ALA A 420 -30.83 18.14 -1.96
N HIS A 421 -31.67 18.37 -2.98
CA HIS A 421 -31.98 17.36 -4.00
C HIS A 421 -30.75 16.92 -4.79
N TYR A 422 -29.83 17.84 -5.12
CA TYR A 422 -28.59 17.45 -5.78
C TYR A 422 -27.78 16.48 -4.93
N GLN A 423 -27.62 16.78 -3.64
CA GLN A 423 -26.81 15.95 -2.75
C GLN A 423 -27.49 14.58 -2.51
N LEU A 424 -28.80 14.57 -2.29
CA LEU A 424 -29.58 13.36 -2.07
C LEU A 424 -29.55 12.41 -3.28
N TYR A 425 -29.92 12.90 -4.46
CA TYR A 425 -30.12 12.03 -5.63
C TYR A 425 -28.84 11.76 -6.44
N ILE A 426 -27.81 12.61 -6.32
CA ILE A 426 -26.63 12.55 -7.20
C ILE A 426 -25.31 12.66 -6.42
N GLY A 427 -25.11 13.74 -5.66
CA GLY A 427 -23.84 14.08 -5.01
C GLY A 427 -23.31 13.00 -4.07
N ASN A 428 -24.13 12.56 -3.10
CA ASN A 428 -23.77 11.52 -2.14
C ASN A 428 -23.39 10.20 -2.83
N TRP A 429 -24.12 9.83 -3.90
CA TRP A 429 -23.85 8.63 -4.67
C TRP A 429 -22.51 8.71 -5.42
N ILE A 430 -22.17 9.86 -6.00
CA ILE A 430 -20.85 10.09 -6.62
C ILE A 430 -19.75 9.98 -5.58
N ASP A 431 -19.86 10.70 -4.46
CA ASP A 431 -18.83 10.72 -3.41
C ASP A 431 -18.55 9.32 -2.87
N LYS A 432 -19.62 8.57 -2.65
CA LYS A 432 -19.54 7.19 -2.17
C LYS A 432 -18.81 6.26 -3.13
N VAL A 433 -19.22 6.27 -4.41
CA VAL A 433 -18.63 5.38 -5.41
C VAL A 433 -17.17 5.74 -5.65
N GLN A 434 -16.84 7.03 -5.74
CA GLN A 434 -15.46 7.47 -5.91
C GLN A 434 -14.56 7.11 -4.71
N ALA A 435 -15.10 7.14 -3.48
CA ALA A 435 -14.36 6.71 -2.30
C ALA A 435 -14.03 5.21 -2.35
N GLN A 436 -14.98 4.35 -2.74
CA GLN A 436 -14.83 2.89 -2.80
C GLN A 436 -14.05 2.40 -4.03
N LEU A 437 -14.26 3.03 -5.18
CA LEU A 437 -13.81 2.57 -6.50
C LEU A 437 -13.18 3.74 -7.25
N ALA A 438 -11.97 4.10 -6.83
CA ALA A 438 -11.21 5.16 -7.47
C ALA A 438 -10.97 4.87 -8.97
N GLY A 439 -11.27 5.84 -9.83
CA GLY A 439 -11.12 5.71 -11.30
C GLY A 439 -12.19 4.85 -12.01
N ILE A 440 -13.30 4.50 -11.35
CA ILE A 440 -14.41 3.82 -12.04
C ILE A 440 -15.15 4.81 -12.96
N LYS A 441 -15.47 4.38 -14.18
CA LYS A 441 -16.28 5.19 -15.11
C LYS A 441 -17.72 5.29 -14.59
N MET A 442 -18.25 6.50 -14.57
CA MET A 442 -19.60 6.79 -14.08
C MET A 442 -20.41 7.60 -15.11
N ALA A 443 -21.71 7.39 -15.16
CA ALA A 443 -22.63 8.24 -15.91
C ALA A 443 -23.92 8.51 -15.13
N VAL A 444 -24.51 9.69 -15.35
CA VAL A 444 -25.75 10.10 -14.68
C VAL A 444 -26.93 9.91 -15.64
N VAL A 445 -28.00 9.27 -15.18
CA VAL A 445 -29.19 8.91 -15.95
C VAL A 445 -30.44 9.49 -15.30
N GLY A 446 -31.11 10.42 -15.97
CA GLY A 446 -32.43 10.93 -15.57
C GLY A 446 -33.54 10.09 -16.21
N THR A 447 -34.34 9.41 -15.39
CA THR A 447 -35.46 8.57 -15.81
C THR A 447 -36.77 9.37 -15.85
N HIS A 448 -37.87 8.75 -16.30
CA HIS A 448 -39.20 9.37 -16.40
C HIS A 448 -39.26 10.61 -17.31
N LEU A 449 -38.47 10.63 -18.40
CA LEU A 449 -38.48 11.73 -19.37
C LEU A 449 -39.88 12.02 -19.93
N ASP A 450 -40.75 11.02 -20.03
CA ASP A 450 -42.13 11.16 -20.49
C ASP A 450 -43.02 12.02 -19.58
N GLN A 451 -42.61 12.22 -18.32
CA GLN A 451 -43.36 12.98 -17.31
C GLN A 451 -42.83 14.40 -17.11
N ASP A 452 -41.65 14.73 -17.65
CA ASP A 452 -40.99 16.02 -17.42
C ASP A 452 -40.70 16.79 -18.71
N LYS A 453 -41.51 17.82 -18.98
CA LYS A 453 -41.37 18.69 -20.16
C LYS A 453 -40.23 19.72 -20.04
N ALA A 454 -39.66 19.90 -18.86
CA ALA A 454 -38.61 20.90 -18.56
C ALA A 454 -37.21 20.27 -18.40
N SER A 455 -37.04 19.01 -18.83
CA SER A 455 -35.86 18.19 -18.52
C SER A 455 -34.54 18.80 -18.99
N ILE A 456 -34.55 19.50 -20.14
CA ILE A 456 -33.36 20.19 -20.68
C ILE A 456 -32.85 21.25 -19.71
N ALA A 457 -33.74 22.09 -19.18
CA ALA A 457 -33.37 23.15 -18.24
C ALA A 457 -32.87 22.56 -16.92
N LYS A 458 -33.55 21.54 -16.38
CA LYS A 458 -33.12 20.81 -15.17
C LYS A 458 -31.73 20.22 -15.34
N CYS A 459 -31.48 19.49 -16.43
CA CYS A 459 -30.18 18.89 -16.72
C CYS A 459 -29.06 19.93 -16.87
N SER A 460 -29.34 21.11 -17.43
CA SER A 460 -28.33 22.18 -17.51
C SER A 460 -27.86 22.67 -16.14
N ILE A 461 -28.78 22.75 -15.17
CA ILE A 461 -28.48 23.12 -13.79
C ILE A 461 -27.70 22.00 -13.10
N ILE A 462 -28.10 20.73 -13.29
CA ILE A 462 -27.39 19.58 -12.73
C ILE A 462 -25.96 19.50 -13.28
N LYS A 463 -25.75 19.72 -14.59
CA LYS A 463 -24.42 19.78 -15.19
C LYS A 463 -23.55 20.86 -14.54
N SER A 464 -24.10 22.05 -14.30
CA SER A 464 -23.39 23.12 -13.58
C SER A 464 -23.03 22.71 -12.14
N LYS A 465 -23.94 22.01 -11.43
CA LYS A 465 -23.66 21.48 -10.08
C LYS A 465 -22.62 20.35 -10.10
N LEU A 466 -22.63 19.47 -11.10
CA LEU A 466 -21.62 18.41 -11.31
C LEU A 466 -20.24 19.02 -11.56
N GLU A 467 -20.16 20.03 -12.42
CA GLU A 467 -18.91 20.73 -12.70
C GLU A 467 -18.42 21.50 -11.46
N GLY A 468 -19.32 22.15 -10.71
CA GLY A 468 -18.99 22.75 -9.42
C GLY A 468 -18.48 21.74 -8.40
N HIS A 469 -19.06 20.54 -8.38
CA HIS A 469 -18.62 19.43 -7.53
C HIS A 469 -17.21 18.95 -7.90
N ARG A 470 -16.94 18.73 -9.19
CA ARG A 470 -15.63 18.38 -9.74
C ARG A 470 -14.58 19.45 -9.39
N GLN A 471 -14.92 20.72 -9.61
CA GLN A 471 -14.04 21.86 -9.29
C GLN A 471 -13.76 22.00 -7.80
N LYS A 472 -14.72 21.70 -6.91
CA LYS A 472 -14.51 21.74 -5.46
C LYS A 472 -13.46 20.72 -5.04
N LYS A 473 -13.57 19.46 -5.51
CA LYS A 473 -12.58 18.41 -5.25
C LYS A 473 -11.22 18.76 -5.84
N GLN A 474 -11.20 19.22 -7.10
CA GLN A 474 -9.98 19.63 -7.79
C GLN A 474 -9.23 20.73 -7.03
N LYS A 475 -9.93 21.78 -6.59
CA LYS A 475 -9.34 22.86 -5.78
C LYS A 475 -8.79 22.38 -4.44
N TRP A 476 -9.45 21.42 -3.80
CA TRP A 476 -8.95 20.81 -2.56
C TRP A 476 -7.62 20.08 -2.82
N TYR A 477 -7.55 19.21 -3.83
CA TYR A 477 -6.31 18.53 -4.21
C TYR A 477 -5.19 19.52 -4.57
N GLU A 478 -5.49 20.55 -5.36
CA GLU A 478 -4.52 21.59 -5.72
C GLU A 478 -3.99 22.35 -4.50
N SER A 479 -4.88 22.69 -3.56
CA SER A 479 -4.50 23.35 -2.30
C SER A 479 -3.57 22.47 -1.46
N GLN A 480 -3.91 21.19 -1.31
CA GLN A 480 -3.08 20.23 -0.57
C GLN A 480 -1.73 20.00 -1.24
N ILE A 481 -1.71 19.78 -2.55
CA ILE A 481 -0.48 19.61 -3.34
C ILE A 481 0.39 20.87 -3.24
N LYS A 482 -0.20 22.07 -3.29
CA LYS A 482 0.52 23.34 -3.13
C LYS A 482 1.12 23.47 -1.73
N SER A 483 0.36 23.13 -0.70
CA SER A 483 0.83 23.10 0.69
C SER A 483 2.04 22.17 0.86
N ILE A 484 1.96 20.96 0.31
CA ILE A 484 3.07 19.98 0.36
C ILE A 484 4.27 20.44 -0.46
N LYS A 485 4.07 20.98 -1.67
CA LYS A 485 5.19 21.53 -2.48
C LYS A 485 5.94 22.62 -1.73
N LYS A 486 5.24 23.49 -0.99
CA LYS A 486 5.87 24.50 -0.15
C LYS A 486 6.70 23.86 0.96
N LYS A 487 6.15 22.86 1.65
CA LYS A 487 6.88 22.13 2.71
C LYS A 487 8.13 21.43 2.18
N ILE A 488 8.05 20.82 0.99
CA ILE A 488 9.21 20.21 0.30
C ILE A 488 10.32 21.24 0.08
N LEU A 489 9.98 22.49 -0.25
CA LEU A 489 10.94 23.59 -0.43
C LEU A 489 11.49 24.13 0.90
N ASP A 490 10.66 24.17 1.94
CA ASP A 490 11.00 24.69 3.26
C ASP A 490 11.77 23.66 4.12
N THR A 491 11.82 22.39 3.71
CA THR A 491 12.50 21.29 4.42
C THR A 491 13.96 21.22 4.00
N ASP A 492 14.87 21.05 4.97
CA ASP A 492 16.31 20.91 4.72
C ASP A 492 16.62 19.66 3.87
N GLU A 493 17.54 19.77 2.91
CA GLU A 493 17.93 18.66 2.02
C GLU A 493 18.55 17.48 2.80
N THR A 494 19.05 17.74 4.02
CA THR A 494 19.54 16.68 4.92
C THR A 494 18.43 15.81 5.52
N GLN A 495 17.17 16.28 5.54
CA GLN A 495 16.01 15.56 6.10
C GLN A 495 15.36 14.64 5.06
N THR A 496 16.14 13.72 4.49
CA THR A 496 15.76 12.86 3.36
C THR A 496 14.48 12.07 3.56
N SER A 497 14.23 11.56 4.77
CA SER A 497 13.03 10.78 5.12
C SER A 497 11.74 11.60 5.15
N ILE A 498 11.76 12.80 5.75
CA ILE A 498 10.61 13.72 5.75
C ILE A 498 10.33 14.21 4.33
N LEU A 499 11.39 14.52 3.59
CA LEU A 499 11.29 14.90 2.18
C LEU A 499 10.66 13.78 1.35
N GLN A 500 11.02 12.52 1.62
CA GLN A 500 10.43 11.35 0.96
C GLN A 500 8.95 11.17 1.33
N ALA A 501 8.59 11.27 2.61
CA ALA A 501 7.18 11.18 3.04
C ALA A 501 6.30 12.28 2.40
N TYR A 502 6.81 13.50 2.28
CA TYR A 502 6.12 14.56 1.54
C TYR A 502 6.04 14.29 0.04
N LYS A 503 7.07 13.71 -0.57
CA LYS A 503 7.04 13.28 -1.98
C LYS A 503 6.00 12.17 -2.19
N ASP A 504 5.93 11.19 -1.31
CA ASP A 504 4.98 10.07 -1.40
C ASP A 504 3.54 10.56 -1.25
N LYS A 505 3.26 11.42 -0.26
CA LYS A 505 1.94 12.05 -0.12
C LYS A 505 1.58 12.88 -1.34
N LYS A 506 2.53 13.64 -1.91
CA LYS A 506 2.33 14.40 -3.15
C LYS A 506 1.96 13.46 -4.31
N SER A 507 2.68 12.36 -4.49
CA SER A 507 2.40 11.37 -5.54
C SER A 507 1.03 10.74 -5.36
N LYS A 508 0.65 10.35 -4.12
CA LYS A 508 -0.69 9.82 -3.81
C LYS A 508 -1.79 10.84 -4.13
N LEU A 509 -1.62 12.10 -3.74
CA LEU A 509 -2.58 13.17 -4.05
C LEU A 509 -2.68 13.44 -5.56
N MET A 510 -1.58 13.38 -6.30
CA MET A 510 -1.58 13.54 -7.76
C MET A 510 -2.31 12.38 -8.46
N ALA A 511 -2.04 11.13 -8.05
CA ALA A 511 -2.73 9.96 -8.59
C ALA A 511 -4.24 10.02 -8.33
N LEU A 512 -4.65 10.39 -7.10
CA LEU A 512 -6.07 10.59 -6.77
C LEU A 512 -6.69 11.73 -7.58
N GLN A 513 -5.97 12.83 -7.78
CA GLN A 513 -6.42 13.97 -8.56
C GLN A 513 -6.73 13.60 -10.03
N GLU A 514 -5.88 12.80 -10.66
CA GLU A 514 -6.11 12.33 -12.04
C GLU A 514 -7.40 11.50 -12.16
N GLN A 515 -7.70 10.69 -11.14
CA GLN A 515 -8.85 9.79 -11.08
C GLN A 515 -10.20 10.47 -10.79
N VAL A 516 -10.22 11.77 -10.42
CA VAL A 516 -11.46 12.52 -10.16
C VAL A 516 -12.31 12.73 -11.42
N THR A 517 -11.74 12.50 -12.61
CA THR A 517 -12.31 12.95 -13.90
C THR A 517 -13.22 11.96 -14.61
N ASP A 518 -13.39 10.72 -14.14
CA ASP A 518 -14.07 9.63 -14.86
C ASP A 518 -15.63 9.66 -14.89
N ILE A 519 -16.24 10.82 -14.65
CA ILE A 519 -17.69 11.03 -14.79
C ILE A 519 -18.00 11.55 -16.20
N HIS A 520 -18.90 10.88 -16.91
CA HIS A 520 -19.37 11.32 -18.23
C HIS A 520 -20.03 12.71 -18.17
N ASP A 521 -19.62 13.62 -19.06
CA ASP A 521 -20.02 15.05 -19.00
C ASP A 521 -21.51 15.27 -19.36
N ASP A 522 -22.12 14.35 -20.12
CA ASP A 522 -23.54 14.40 -20.45
C ASP A 522 -24.39 13.55 -19.51
N ILE A 523 -25.60 14.08 -19.23
CA ILE A 523 -26.66 13.37 -18.51
C ILE A 523 -27.55 12.68 -19.54
N PHE A 524 -27.65 11.36 -19.45
CA PHE A 524 -28.55 10.58 -20.29
C PHE A 524 -29.98 10.78 -19.80
N ARG A 525 -30.88 11.20 -20.68
CA ARG A 525 -32.31 11.39 -20.37
C ARG A 525 -33.07 10.27 -21.03
N VAL A 526 -33.79 9.48 -20.26
CA VAL A 526 -34.43 8.25 -20.74
C VAL A 526 -35.88 8.13 -20.30
N SER A 527 -36.70 7.51 -21.14
CA SER A 527 -38.02 7.01 -20.74
C SER A 527 -38.15 5.53 -21.08
N SER A 528 -38.35 4.71 -20.05
CA SER A 528 -38.70 3.28 -20.21
C SER A 528 -40.09 3.07 -20.81
N LYS A 529 -40.94 4.12 -20.87
CA LYS A 529 -42.29 4.07 -21.44
C LYS A 529 -42.30 4.36 -22.94
N THR A 530 -41.60 5.41 -23.37
CA THR A 530 -41.56 5.84 -24.78
C THR A 530 -40.35 5.31 -25.54
N MET A 531 -39.38 4.69 -24.85
CA MET A 531 -38.05 4.30 -25.35
C MET A 531 -37.15 5.48 -25.77
N GLU A 532 -37.58 6.72 -25.53
CA GLU A 532 -36.80 7.90 -25.87
C GLU A 532 -35.49 7.94 -25.07
N GLY A 533 -34.37 8.21 -25.76
CA GLY A 533 -33.03 8.35 -25.17
C GLY A 533 -32.29 7.05 -24.83
N ILE A 534 -32.96 5.88 -24.90
CA ILE A 534 -32.34 4.57 -24.61
C ILE A 534 -31.24 4.21 -25.61
N GLU A 535 -31.42 4.51 -26.90
CA GLU A 535 -30.44 4.21 -27.96
C GLU A 535 -29.10 4.94 -27.76
N GLY A 536 -29.15 6.18 -27.28
CA GLY A 536 -27.96 6.96 -26.93
C GLY A 536 -27.19 6.35 -25.75
N LEU A 537 -27.92 5.88 -24.74
CA LEU A 537 -27.31 5.16 -23.60
C LEU A 537 -26.67 3.84 -24.05
N GLN A 538 -27.36 3.04 -24.88
CA GLN A 538 -26.82 1.79 -25.43
C GLN A 538 -25.54 2.00 -26.25
N SER A 539 -25.49 3.08 -27.04
CA SER A 539 -24.31 3.44 -27.82
C SER A 539 -23.11 3.75 -26.91
N PHE A 540 -23.32 4.52 -25.85
CA PHE A 540 -22.29 4.79 -24.84
C PHE A 540 -21.80 3.51 -24.15
N LEU A 541 -22.71 2.64 -23.69
CA LEU A 541 -22.36 1.36 -23.07
C LEU A 541 -21.50 0.49 -24.00
N THR A 542 -21.85 0.45 -25.29
CA THR A 542 -21.13 -0.32 -26.31
C THR A 542 -19.72 0.20 -26.55
N ILE A 543 -19.52 1.52 -26.58
CA ILE A 543 -18.20 2.14 -26.72
C ILE A 543 -17.31 1.76 -25.53
N VAL A 544 -17.81 1.91 -24.31
CA VAL A 544 -17.08 1.55 -23.09
C VAL A 544 -16.73 0.05 -23.05
N ALA A 545 -17.62 -0.81 -23.54
CA ALA A 545 -17.39 -2.25 -23.66
C ALA A 545 -16.24 -2.61 -24.60
N LYS A 546 -16.10 -1.91 -25.72
CA LYS A 546 -15.01 -2.14 -26.68
C LYS A 546 -13.66 -1.70 -26.15
N GLU A 547 -13.59 -0.59 -25.42
CA GLU A 547 -12.36 -0.10 -24.79
C GLU A 547 -11.78 -1.05 -23.72
N ARG A 548 -12.62 -1.92 -23.15
CA ARG A 548 -12.24 -2.84 -22.06
C ARG A 548 -12.21 -4.30 -22.50
N ALA A 549 -12.18 -4.54 -23.81
CA ALA A 549 -12.10 -5.87 -24.36
C ALA A 549 -10.84 -6.59 -23.86
N VAL A 550 -10.96 -7.87 -23.58
CA VAL A 550 -9.82 -8.74 -23.26
C VAL A 550 -9.84 -9.97 -24.15
N ILE A 551 -8.68 -10.56 -24.37
CA ILE A 551 -8.54 -11.77 -25.18
C ILE A 551 -8.63 -12.98 -24.26
N LEU A 552 -9.42 -13.99 -24.63
CA LEU A 552 -9.65 -15.17 -23.80
C LEU A 552 -9.71 -16.47 -24.61
N PRO A 553 -9.38 -17.61 -23.98
CA PRO A 553 -9.69 -18.92 -24.53
C PRO A 553 -11.21 -19.13 -24.62
N GLU A 554 -11.70 -19.60 -25.77
CA GLU A 554 -13.12 -19.94 -25.99
C GLU A 554 -13.68 -20.88 -24.91
N MET A 555 -12.88 -21.85 -24.45
CA MET A 555 -13.30 -22.76 -23.40
C MET A 555 -13.62 -22.07 -22.06
N TRP A 556 -12.95 -20.95 -21.75
CA TRP A 556 -13.22 -20.21 -20.51
C TRP A 556 -14.54 -19.45 -20.62
N VAL A 557 -14.85 -18.92 -21.81
CA VAL A 557 -16.14 -18.30 -22.10
C VAL A 557 -17.25 -19.36 -22.02
N ALA A 558 -17.05 -20.53 -22.60
CA ALA A 558 -18.00 -21.65 -22.50
C ALA A 558 -18.22 -22.11 -21.06
N ALA A 559 -17.15 -22.24 -20.26
CA ALA A 559 -17.24 -22.56 -18.83
C ALA A 559 -18.05 -21.51 -18.06
N ALA A 560 -17.86 -20.22 -18.36
CA ALA A 560 -18.67 -19.13 -17.80
C ALA A 560 -20.17 -19.35 -18.06
N THR A 561 -20.53 -19.60 -19.32
CA THR A 561 -21.91 -19.83 -19.74
C THR A 561 -22.52 -21.03 -19.02
N MET A 562 -21.76 -22.12 -18.85
CA MET A 562 -22.22 -23.30 -18.12
C MET A 562 -22.45 -23.04 -16.63
N VAL A 563 -21.57 -22.29 -15.96
CA VAL A 563 -21.75 -21.90 -14.56
C VAL A 563 -22.99 -21.02 -14.39
N CYS A 564 -23.22 -20.07 -15.30
CA CYS A 564 -24.42 -19.24 -15.29
C CYS A 564 -25.71 -20.03 -15.57
N ALA A 565 -25.65 -21.13 -16.34
CA ALA A 565 -26.80 -21.97 -16.64
C ALA A 565 -27.33 -22.74 -15.42
N GLU A 566 -26.53 -22.91 -14.37
CA GLU A 566 -26.95 -23.54 -13.11
C GLU A 566 -27.85 -22.64 -12.24
N ILE A 567 -28.08 -21.39 -12.66
CA ILE A 567 -28.99 -20.45 -12.00
C ILE A 567 -30.43 -20.75 -12.46
N TYR A 568 -31.09 -21.68 -11.76
CA TYR A 568 -32.51 -21.98 -11.97
C TYR A 568 -33.26 -22.16 -10.64
N GLU A 569 -34.59 -22.13 -10.71
CA GLU A 569 -35.45 -22.25 -9.53
C GLU A 569 -35.30 -23.64 -8.89
N GLY A 570 -34.88 -23.67 -7.62
CA GLY A 570 -34.67 -24.92 -6.86
C GLY A 570 -33.24 -25.50 -6.91
N SER A 571 -32.30 -24.90 -7.65
CA SER A 571 -30.88 -25.27 -7.54
C SER A 571 -30.26 -24.78 -6.22
N GLU A 572 -29.15 -25.38 -5.81
CA GLU A 572 -28.36 -24.97 -4.63
C GLU A 572 -27.98 -23.48 -4.70
N ASN A 573 -27.77 -22.84 -3.54
CA ASN A 573 -27.43 -21.41 -3.51
C ASN A 573 -25.94 -21.16 -3.83
N THR A 574 -25.13 -22.19 -3.65
CA THR A 574 -23.70 -22.21 -3.93
C THR A 574 -23.35 -23.39 -4.83
N LEU A 575 -22.23 -23.31 -5.56
CA LEU A 575 -21.68 -24.45 -6.30
C LEU A 575 -20.45 -24.98 -5.58
N GLY A 576 -20.47 -26.27 -5.26
CA GLY A 576 -19.34 -27.00 -4.71
C GLY A 576 -18.25 -27.28 -5.76
N TRP A 577 -17.03 -27.51 -5.26
CA TRP A 577 -15.83 -27.67 -6.08
C TRP A 577 -15.90 -28.80 -7.13
N ASP A 578 -16.47 -29.95 -6.79
CA ASP A 578 -16.52 -31.09 -7.71
C ASP A 578 -17.47 -30.83 -8.89
N LYS A 579 -18.64 -30.24 -8.62
CA LYS A 579 -19.58 -29.82 -9.67
C LYS A 579 -18.96 -28.77 -10.60
N LEU A 580 -18.19 -27.83 -10.07
CA LEU A 580 -17.49 -26.82 -10.88
C LEU A 580 -16.48 -27.45 -11.85
N LYS A 581 -15.71 -28.44 -11.38
CA LYS A 581 -14.78 -29.17 -12.24
C LYS A 581 -15.49 -29.91 -13.34
N ASP A 582 -16.61 -30.57 -13.04
CA ASP A 582 -17.38 -31.29 -14.03
C ASP A 582 -17.89 -30.34 -15.13
N LEU A 583 -18.37 -29.13 -14.77
CA LEU A 583 -18.79 -28.11 -15.73
C LEU A 583 -17.62 -27.60 -16.60
N ILE A 584 -16.45 -27.38 -16.01
CA ILE A 584 -15.24 -26.96 -16.76
C ILE A 584 -14.76 -28.09 -17.68
N LEU A 585 -14.77 -29.34 -17.22
CA LEU A 585 -14.41 -30.49 -18.04
C LEU A 585 -15.41 -30.67 -19.19
N GLN A 586 -16.70 -30.41 -19.00
CA GLN A 586 -17.66 -30.50 -20.10
C GLN A 586 -17.39 -29.48 -21.22
N SER A 587 -16.89 -28.30 -20.88
CA SER A 587 -16.54 -27.24 -21.85
C SER A 587 -15.12 -27.37 -22.45
N ALA A 588 -14.25 -28.19 -21.86
CA ALA A 588 -12.86 -28.32 -22.30
C ALA A 588 -12.67 -29.29 -23.49
N PRO A 589 -11.80 -28.95 -24.49
CA PRO A 589 -11.39 -29.86 -25.55
C PRO A 589 -10.61 -31.07 -25.03
N THR A 590 -10.57 -32.16 -25.80
CA THR A 590 -9.88 -33.41 -25.44
C THR A 590 -8.39 -33.21 -25.15
N LEU A 591 -7.69 -32.44 -26.00
CA LEU A 591 -6.26 -32.13 -25.81
C LEU A 591 -5.98 -31.36 -24.52
N TRP A 592 -6.92 -30.51 -24.09
CA TRP A 592 -6.78 -29.77 -22.84
C TRP A 592 -7.00 -30.68 -21.63
N LYS A 593 -7.96 -31.61 -21.71
CA LYS A 593 -8.23 -32.62 -20.67
C LYS A 593 -7.04 -33.56 -20.46
N GLU A 594 -6.40 -33.98 -21.54
CA GLU A 594 -5.21 -34.84 -21.48
C GLU A 594 -4.03 -34.14 -20.79
N ARG A 595 -3.86 -32.83 -21.00
CA ARG A 595 -2.81 -32.04 -20.33
C ARG A 595 -3.11 -31.74 -18.87
N ASN A 596 -4.38 -31.59 -18.51
CA ASN A 596 -4.84 -31.34 -17.14
C ASN A 596 -5.40 -32.62 -16.49
N SER A 597 -4.78 -33.77 -16.78
CA SER A 597 -5.25 -35.07 -16.29
C SER A 597 -4.99 -35.27 -14.79
N SER A 598 -4.01 -34.55 -14.22
CA SER A 598 -3.77 -34.53 -12.77
C SER A 598 -4.85 -33.74 -12.05
N TYR A 599 -5.30 -34.23 -10.90
CA TYR A 599 -6.25 -33.52 -10.05
C TYR A 599 -5.73 -32.14 -9.60
N GLU A 600 -4.41 -32.02 -9.43
CA GLU A 600 -3.75 -30.78 -9.01
C GLU A 600 -3.72 -29.72 -10.12
N ASP A 601 -3.35 -30.12 -11.34
CA ASP A 601 -3.35 -29.22 -12.50
C ASP A 601 -4.77 -28.71 -12.81
N LEU A 602 -5.77 -29.61 -12.72
CA LEU A 602 -7.17 -29.23 -12.87
C LEU A 602 -7.64 -28.26 -11.78
N ASN A 603 -7.17 -28.39 -10.53
CA ASN A 603 -7.47 -27.44 -9.47
C ASN A 603 -6.92 -26.05 -9.77
N LEU A 604 -5.66 -25.98 -10.21
CA LEU A 604 -4.99 -24.71 -10.51
C LEU A 604 -5.67 -24.02 -11.70
N ALA A 605 -5.92 -24.76 -12.79
CA ALA A 605 -6.66 -24.26 -13.94
C ALA A 605 -8.07 -23.78 -13.58
N THR A 606 -8.78 -24.52 -12.72
CA THR A 606 -10.10 -24.10 -12.21
C THR A 606 -10.00 -22.77 -11.46
N CYS A 607 -8.99 -22.59 -10.61
CA CYS A 607 -8.79 -21.34 -9.89
C CYS A 607 -8.51 -20.16 -10.84
N ASP A 608 -7.76 -20.37 -11.92
CA ASP A 608 -7.45 -19.34 -12.90
C ASP A 608 -8.73 -18.90 -13.65
N ILE A 609 -9.58 -19.86 -14.06
CA ILE A 609 -10.89 -19.59 -14.66
C ILE A 609 -11.80 -18.85 -13.68
N LEU A 610 -11.92 -19.32 -12.43
CA LEU A 610 -12.78 -18.69 -11.43
C LEU A 610 -12.32 -17.27 -11.08
N SER A 611 -11.01 -17.02 -11.01
CA SER A 611 -10.46 -15.67 -10.80
C SER A 611 -10.94 -14.72 -11.89
N PHE A 612 -10.93 -15.19 -13.14
CA PHE A 612 -11.43 -14.44 -14.27
C PHE A 612 -12.94 -14.16 -14.20
N LEU A 613 -13.74 -15.19 -13.88
CA LEU A 613 -15.20 -15.03 -13.73
C LEU A 613 -15.57 -14.08 -12.57
N ALA A 614 -14.86 -14.19 -11.44
CA ALA A 614 -15.04 -13.32 -10.29
C ALA A 614 -14.66 -11.87 -10.63
N HIS A 615 -13.54 -11.66 -11.34
CA HIS A 615 -13.11 -10.33 -11.76
C HIS A 615 -14.12 -9.65 -12.71
N ARG A 616 -14.81 -10.42 -13.56
CA ARG A 616 -15.92 -9.96 -14.40
C ARG A 616 -17.21 -9.67 -13.63
N GLY A 617 -17.32 -10.14 -12.40
CA GLY A 617 -18.55 -10.07 -11.61
C GLY A 617 -19.62 -11.06 -12.05
N ASP A 618 -19.25 -12.12 -12.80
CA ASP A 618 -20.18 -13.20 -13.16
C ASP A 618 -20.50 -14.07 -11.93
N ILE A 619 -19.55 -14.21 -11.01
CA ILE A 619 -19.67 -14.96 -9.76
C ILE A 619 -19.02 -14.18 -8.61
N ILE A 620 -19.33 -14.57 -7.37
CA ILE A 620 -18.55 -14.16 -6.20
C ILE A 620 -17.74 -15.38 -5.73
N TRP A 621 -16.42 -15.21 -5.61
CA TRP A 621 -15.48 -16.25 -5.21
C TRP A 621 -14.35 -15.65 -4.37
N PHE A 622 -13.93 -16.38 -3.34
CA PHE A 622 -12.95 -15.92 -2.36
C PHE A 622 -11.70 -16.79 -2.41
N ASP A 623 -10.80 -16.49 -3.33
CA ASP A 623 -9.60 -17.28 -3.63
C ASP A 623 -8.63 -17.44 -2.46
N SER A 624 -8.60 -16.45 -1.58
CA SER A 624 -7.67 -16.31 -0.46
C SER A 624 -8.24 -16.84 0.87
N SER A 625 -9.47 -17.36 0.88
CA SER A 625 -10.01 -18.09 2.04
C SER A 625 -9.84 -19.61 1.84
N PRO A 626 -9.13 -20.33 2.72
CA PRO A 626 -8.95 -21.78 2.60
C PRO A 626 -10.26 -22.57 2.57
N THR A 627 -11.27 -22.07 3.26
CA THR A 627 -12.60 -22.64 3.46
C THR A 627 -13.56 -22.27 2.32
N LEU A 628 -13.61 -20.98 1.96
CA LEU A 628 -14.50 -20.46 0.92
C LEU A 628 -13.96 -20.68 -0.50
N LYS A 629 -12.66 -20.93 -0.70
CA LYS A 629 -12.05 -21.15 -2.02
C LYS A 629 -12.70 -22.30 -2.79
N LYS A 630 -13.28 -23.27 -2.09
CA LYS A 630 -13.94 -24.45 -2.68
C LYS A 630 -15.44 -24.24 -2.99
N LEU A 631 -15.98 -23.05 -2.73
CA LEU A 631 -17.37 -22.71 -2.97
C LEU A 631 -17.48 -21.47 -3.86
N VAL A 632 -18.42 -21.50 -4.80
CA VAL A 632 -18.73 -20.37 -5.67
C VAL A 632 -20.16 -19.88 -5.43
N PHE A 633 -20.29 -18.59 -5.14
CA PHE A 633 -21.56 -17.91 -4.98
C PHE A 633 -22.03 -17.41 -6.35
N HIS A 634 -22.61 -18.32 -7.11
CA HIS A 634 -23.21 -18.04 -8.43
C HIS A 634 -24.56 -17.30 -8.32
N LYS A 635 -25.33 -17.49 -7.24
CA LYS A 635 -26.55 -16.73 -6.93
C LYS A 635 -26.25 -15.54 -6.02
N GLN A 636 -25.72 -14.47 -6.60
CA GLN A 636 -25.32 -13.26 -5.84
C GLN A 636 -26.49 -12.63 -5.09
N GLU A 637 -27.72 -12.76 -5.60
CA GLU A 637 -28.94 -12.28 -4.94
C GLU A 637 -29.19 -12.94 -3.57
N VAL A 638 -28.85 -14.22 -3.39
CA VAL A 638 -29.08 -14.95 -2.13
C VAL A 638 -28.17 -14.39 -1.04
N LEU A 639 -26.91 -14.14 -1.38
CA LEU A 639 -25.97 -13.50 -0.47
C LEU A 639 -26.46 -12.12 -0.04
N ALA A 640 -26.85 -11.28 -1.00
CA ALA A 640 -27.34 -9.93 -0.70
C ALA A 640 -28.63 -9.96 0.15
N ASN A 641 -29.51 -10.94 -0.09
CA ASN A 641 -30.73 -11.18 0.69
C ASN A 641 -30.42 -11.60 2.14
N VAL A 642 -29.45 -12.48 2.35
CA VAL A 642 -28.99 -12.91 3.67
C VAL A 642 -28.42 -11.73 4.45
N LEU A 643 -27.51 -10.96 3.83
CA LEU A 643 -26.94 -9.76 4.45
C LEU A 643 -28.03 -8.77 4.85
N LYS A 644 -29.03 -8.54 3.97
CA LYS A 644 -30.17 -7.68 4.29
C LYS A 644 -30.99 -8.17 5.48
N ALA A 645 -31.23 -9.48 5.56
CA ALA A 645 -32.02 -10.06 6.64
C ALA A 645 -31.34 -9.93 8.00
N VAL A 646 -30.01 -10.07 8.04
CA VAL A 646 -29.21 -9.97 9.26
C VAL A 646 -28.96 -8.51 9.66
N LEU A 647 -28.66 -7.63 8.70
CA LEU A 647 -28.33 -6.21 8.93
C LEU A 647 -29.56 -5.29 8.82
N ASN A 648 -30.75 -5.77 9.16
CA ASN A 648 -31.97 -4.98 9.06
C ASN A 648 -32.14 -4.06 10.29
N HIS A 649 -32.37 -2.77 10.04
CA HIS A 649 -32.60 -1.76 11.09
C HIS A 649 -34.08 -1.58 11.49
N ASP A 650 -35.01 -2.25 10.81
CA ASP A 650 -36.43 -2.20 11.15
C ASP A 650 -36.76 -3.21 12.25
N SER A 651 -36.96 -2.70 13.48
CA SER A 651 -37.24 -3.51 14.66
C SER A 651 -38.54 -4.29 14.56
N ASP A 652 -39.56 -3.73 13.91
CA ASP A 652 -40.88 -4.33 13.82
C ASP A 652 -40.86 -5.53 12.86
N VAL A 653 -40.12 -5.40 11.75
CA VAL A 653 -39.91 -6.49 10.79
C VAL A 653 -39.10 -7.63 11.41
N VAL A 654 -38.02 -7.30 12.14
CA VAL A 654 -37.18 -8.31 12.82
C VAL A 654 -37.98 -9.02 13.92
N GLN A 655 -38.71 -8.28 14.75
CA GLN A 655 -39.56 -8.85 15.80
C GLN A 655 -40.61 -9.81 15.24
N SER A 656 -41.32 -9.40 14.19
CA SER A 656 -42.37 -10.21 13.55
C SER A 656 -41.81 -11.53 13.01
N LYS A 657 -40.62 -11.50 12.39
CA LYS A 657 -39.95 -12.70 11.89
C LYS A 657 -39.48 -13.63 13.00
N LEU A 658 -38.88 -13.09 14.06
CA LEU A 658 -38.45 -13.88 15.22
C LEU A 658 -39.64 -14.56 15.89
N GLN A 659 -40.77 -13.86 16.03
CA GLN A 659 -42.00 -14.42 16.59
C GLN A 659 -42.54 -15.59 15.76
N GLN A 660 -42.62 -15.42 14.44
CA GLN A 660 -43.13 -16.46 13.53
C GLN A 660 -42.22 -17.69 13.49
N SER A 661 -40.91 -17.49 13.32
CA SER A 661 -39.95 -18.57 13.06
C SER A 661 -39.54 -19.31 14.33
N MET A 662 -39.37 -18.61 15.46
CA MET A 662 -38.96 -19.23 16.73
C MET A 662 -40.14 -19.75 17.58
N SER A 663 -41.40 -19.48 17.18
CA SER A 663 -42.59 -19.79 17.98
C SER A 663 -42.53 -19.25 19.43
N ILE A 664 -42.01 -18.04 19.60
CA ILE A 664 -41.88 -17.36 20.91
C ILE A 664 -42.98 -16.34 21.12
N SER A 665 -43.25 -15.97 22.38
CA SER A 665 -44.23 -14.92 22.70
C SER A 665 -43.74 -13.53 22.27
N GLU A 666 -44.67 -12.64 21.92
CA GLU A 666 -44.38 -11.26 21.51
C GLU A 666 -43.47 -10.49 22.50
N PRO A 667 -43.65 -10.56 23.84
CA PRO A 667 -42.76 -9.87 24.78
C PRO A 667 -41.33 -10.43 24.76
N LYS A 668 -41.18 -11.73 24.47
CA LYS A 668 -39.86 -12.38 24.39
C LYS A 668 -39.16 -12.04 23.07
N ALA A 669 -39.90 -11.98 21.97
CA ALA A 669 -39.39 -11.53 20.68
C ALA A 669 -38.94 -10.07 20.75
N LYS A 670 -39.75 -9.20 21.35
CA LYS A 670 -39.42 -7.78 21.56
C LYS A 670 -38.16 -7.62 22.39
N LYS A 671 -38.03 -8.35 23.51
CA LYS A 671 -36.81 -8.32 24.33
C LYS A 671 -35.56 -8.72 23.53
N ILE A 672 -35.62 -9.80 22.74
CA ILE A 672 -34.49 -10.22 21.90
C ILE A 672 -34.18 -9.15 20.85
N CYS A 673 -35.20 -8.53 20.25
CA CYS A 673 -35.06 -7.44 19.29
C CYS A 673 -34.36 -6.22 19.93
N ASP A 674 -34.83 -5.78 21.10
CA ASP A 674 -34.25 -4.67 21.85
C ASP A 674 -32.80 -4.96 22.26
N ASP A 675 -32.50 -6.20 22.66
CA ASP A 675 -31.15 -6.66 22.98
C ASP A 675 -30.23 -6.65 21.73
N ILE A 676 -30.74 -7.01 20.54
CA ILE A 676 -30.00 -6.95 19.27
C ILE A 676 -29.60 -5.51 18.92
N PHE A 677 -30.53 -4.55 18.99
CA PHE A 677 -30.25 -3.17 18.60
C PHE A 677 -29.48 -2.36 19.65
N SER A 678 -29.56 -2.77 20.92
CA SER A 678 -28.82 -2.14 22.02
C SER A 678 -27.40 -2.67 22.17
N SER A 679 -27.21 -3.98 22.00
CA SER A 679 -25.92 -4.64 22.23
C SER A 679 -25.24 -5.17 20.97
N GLY A 680 -25.89 -5.10 19.81
CA GLY A 680 -25.38 -5.62 18.55
C GLY A 680 -25.32 -7.15 18.49
N ILE A 681 -25.88 -7.88 19.46
CA ILE A 681 -25.65 -9.33 19.59
C ILE A 681 -26.77 -10.16 19.01
N ILE A 682 -26.40 -11.05 18.09
CA ILE A 682 -27.28 -12.03 17.48
C ILE A 682 -26.79 -13.43 17.84
N SER A 683 -27.68 -14.24 18.43
CA SER A 683 -27.41 -15.67 18.65
C SER A 683 -27.50 -16.46 17.35
N ARG A 684 -26.78 -17.58 17.24
CA ARG A 684 -26.87 -18.44 16.05
C ARG A 684 -28.30 -18.83 15.69
N LYS A 685 -29.13 -19.16 16.71
CA LYS A 685 -30.54 -19.51 16.52
C LYS A 685 -31.36 -18.36 15.92
N ALA A 686 -31.14 -17.13 16.40
CA ALA A 686 -31.82 -15.97 15.86
C ALA A 686 -31.41 -15.71 14.40
N MET A 687 -30.13 -15.91 14.09
CA MET A 687 -29.60 -15.77 12.73
C MET A 687 -30.19 -16.80 11.76
N ASP A 688 -30.26 -18.08 12.17
CA ASP A 688 -30.89 -19.13 11.37
C ASP A 688 -32.36 -18.78 11.06
N CYS A 689 -33.08 -18.19 12.02
CA CYS A 689 -34.46 -17.74 11.82
C CYS A 689 -34.57 -16.56 10.84
N LEU A 690 -33.64 -15.60 10.90
CA LEU A 690 -33.62 -14.48 9.94
C LEU A 690 -33.34 -14.97 8.51
N CYS A 691 -32.58 -16.06 8.37
CA CYS A 691 -32.18 -16.63 7.08
C CYS A 691 -33.11 -17.74 6.56
N GLU A 692 -34.08 -18.21 7.35
CA GLU A 692 -35.02 -19.28 6.98
C GLU A 692 -35.69 -19.10 5.59
N PRO A 693 -36.12 -17.89 5.18
CA PRO A 693 -36.77 -17.69 3.88
C PRO A 693 -35.91 -18.06 2.67
N PHE A 694 -34.58 -18.13 2.84
CA PHE A 694 -33.63 -18.40 1.76
C PHE A 694 -33.28 -19.89 1.62
N LYS A 695 -33.88 -20.76 2.44
CA LYS A 695 -33.73 -22.23 2.38
C LYS A 695 -32.27 -22.69 2.32
N LEU A 696 -31.40 -22.02 3.08
CA LEU A 696 -29.99 -22.40 3.19
C LEU A 696 -29.88 -23.79 3.81
N SER A 697 -29.00 -24.63 3.27
CA SER A 697 -28.60 -25.86 3.98
C SER A 697 -27.78 -25.49 5.23
N SER A 698 -27.59 -26.44 6.17
CA SER A 698 -26.77 -26.19 7.36
C SER A 698 -25.34 -25.77 6.99
N THR A 699 -24.77 -26.40 5.96
CA THR A 699 -23.43 -26.08 5.46
C THR A 699 -23.38 -24.71 4.80
N GLU A 700 -24.40 -24.33 4.03
CA GLU A 700 -24.49 -22.99 3.44
C GLU A 700 -24.63 -21.90 4.51
N ALA A 701 -25.41 -22.14 5.56
CA ALA A 701 -25.55 -21.19 6.67
C ALA A 701 -24.22 -20.98 7.41
N ASP A 702 -23.45 -22.05 7.65
CA ASP A 702 -22.11 -21.95 8.25
C ASP A 702 -21.13 -21.16 7.36
N VAL A 703 -21.16 -21.43 6.05
CA VAL A 703 -20.38 -20.71 5.05
C VAL A 703 -20.74 -19.21 5.01
N MET A 704 -22.04 -18.87 5.14
CA MET A 704 -22.49 -17.48 5.19
C MET A 704 -22.02 -16.77 6.47
N VAL A 705 -22.01 -17.45 7.61
CA VAL A 705 -21.47 -16.90 8.86
C VAL A 705 -19.98 -16.62 8.73
N GLU A 706 -19.22 -17.59 8.22
CA GLU A 706 -17.79 -17.42 7.98
C GLU A 706 -17.51 -16.26 7.01
N LEU A 707 -18.32 -16.14 5.95
CA LEU A 707 -18.24 -15.02 5.02
C LEU A 707 -18.51 -13.68 5.70
N MET A 708 -19.54 -13.55 6.55
CA MET A 708 -19.82 -12.32 7.29
C MET A 708 -18.67 -11.92 8.22
N GLN A 709 -18.00 -12.89 8.85
CA GLN A 709 -16.80 -12.63 9.65
C GLN A 709 -15.62 -12.18 8.78
N LYS A 710 -15.41 -12.82 7.63
CA LYS A 710 -14.35 -12.44 6.68
C LYS A 710 -14.57 -11.04 6.08
N LEU A 711 -15.82 -10.63 5.89
CA LEU A 711 -16.20 -9.29 5.44
C LEU A 711 -16.15 -8.23 6.55
N GLU A 712 -15.76 -8.63 7.76
CA GLU A 712 -15.66 -7.75 8.94
C GLU A 712 -17.01 -7.12 9.31
N LEU A 713 -18.10 -7.88 9.12
CA LEU A 713 -19.45 -7.49 9.52
C LEU A 713 -19.76 -7.86 10.97
N CYS A 714 -19.13 -8.93 11.46
CA CYS A 714 -19.29 -9.39 12.83
C CYS A 714 -18.06 -10.17 13.33
N TYR A 715 -18.04 -10.38 14.64
CA TYR A 715 -17.10 -11.29 15.29
C TYR A 715 -17.84 -12.20 16.28
N GLN A 716 -17.29 -13.38 16.55
CA GLN A 716 -17.85 -14.29 17.55
C GLN A 716 -17.44 -13.83 18.95
N VAL A 717 -18.39 -13.73 19.87
CA VAL A 717 -18.14 -13.38 21.26
C VAL A 717 -17.78 -14.64 22.04
N GLN A 718 -16.66 -14.65 22.76
CA GLN A 718 -16.30 -15.75 23.67
C GLN A 718 -17.08 -15.60 24.99
N GLU A 719 -17.83 -16.63 25.38
CA GLU A 719 -18.48 -16.69 26.70
C GLU A 719 -17.46 -17.03 27.81
N ASP A 720 -17.82 -16.67 29.05
CA ASP A 720 -17.16 -17.17 30.26
C ASP A 720 -17.18 -18.71 30.23
N PRO A 721 -16.02 -19.41 30.34
CA PRO A 721 -15.93 -20.86 30.22
C PRO A 721 -16.80 -21.66 31.20
N LEU A 722 -17.43 -21.01 32.18
CA LEU A 722 -18.32 -21.62 33.18
C LEU A 722 -19.77 -21.83 32.72
N VAL A 723 -20.21 -21.24 31.60
CA VAL A 723 -21.57 -21.42 31.06
C VAL A 723 -21.50 -21.58 29.53
N PRO A 724 -21.60 -22.79 28.98
CA PRO A 724 -21.67 -22.98 27.54
C PRO A 724 -23.13 -22.93 27.09
N SER A 725 -23.64 -21.75 26.73
CA SER A 725 -25.00 -21.65 26.23
C SER A 725 -25.13 -20.64 25.10
N SER A 726 -24.95 -21.16 23.88
CA SER A 726 -25.22 -20.56 22.56
C SER A 726 -24.09 -19.70 21.97
N ILE A 727 -23.77 -19.97 20.70
CA ILE A 727 -22.81 -19.17 19.92
C ILE A 727 -23.44 -17.80 19.67
N LEU A 728 -22.74 -16.74 20.08
CA LEU A 728 -23.16 -15.34 19.94
C LEU A 728 -22.23 -14.59 18.99
N PHE A 729 -22.80 -13.72 18.16
CA PHE A 729 -22.07 -12.86 17.24
C PHE A 729 -22.40 -11.41 17.52
N HIS A 730 -21.39 -10.54 17.53
CA HIS A 730 -21.56 -9.10 17.69
C HIS A 730 -21.44 -8.40 16.34
N PHE A 731 -22.43 -7.56 16.01
CA PHE A 731 -22.55 -6.78 14.79
C PHE A 731 -22.56 -5.29 15.14
N PRO A 732 -21.41 -4.60 15.10
CA PRO A 732 -21.34 -3.16 15.37
C PRO A 732 -22.27 -2.32 14.46
N TRP A 733 -22.50 -2.82 13.24
CA TRP A 733 -23.38 -2.23 12.23
C TRP A 733 -24.84 -2.08 12.65
N LEU A 734 -25.32 -2.82 13.66
CA LEU A 734 -26.71 -2.75 14.12
C LEU A 734 -26.93 -1.77 15.28
N LEU A 735 -25.85 -1.20 15.84
CA LEU A 735 -25.93 -0.33 17.00
C LEU A 735 -26.63 0.99 16.64
N THR A 736 -27.70 1.32 17.37
CA THR A 736 -28.45 2.57 17.19
C THR A 736 -28.35 3.50 18.40
N GLN A 737 -27.81 3.03 19.52
CA GLN A 737 -27.74 3.78 20.76
C GLN A 737 -26.57 4.77 20.78
N ASP A 738 -26.82 5.94 21.36
CA ASP A 738 -25.80 6.93 21.71
C ASP A 738 -24.90 6.45 22.87
N ARG A 739 -23.80 7.18 23.08
CA ARG A 739 -22.87 6.96 24.19
C ARG A 739 -23.60 6.89 25.53
N GLN A 740 -23.42 5.80 26.26
CA GLN A 740 -24.04 5.55 27.57
C GLN A 740 -23.37 6.37 28.68
N LEU A 741 -24.14 6.84 29.67
CA LEU A 741 -23.66 7.67 30.79
C LEU A 741 -22.64 6.95 31.69
N GLU A 742 -22.69 5.62 31.77
CA GLU A 742 -21.75 4.81 32.56
C GLU A 742 -20.29 4.94 32.07
N LEU A 743 -20.10 5.32 30.80
CA LEU A 743 -18.78 5.58 30.23
C LEU A 743 -18.12 6.83 30.81
N ASP A 744 -18.88 7.77 31.37
CA ASP A 744 -18.29 9.01 31.92
C ASP A 744 -17.48 8.75 33.19
N GLU A 745 -17.80 7.69 33.93
CA GLU A 745 -16.96 7.20 35.04
C GLU A 745 -15.68 6.52 34.54
N LYS A 746 -15.77 5.77 33.44
CA LYS A 746 -14.63 5.01 32.87
C LYS A 746 -13.69 5.88 32.05
N TRP A 747 -14.23 6.87 31.34
CA TRP A 747 -13.58 7.84 30.46
C TRP A 747 -14.12 9.26 30.72
N PRO A 748 -13.63 9.93 31.79
CA PRO A 748 -14.04 11.30 32.10
C PRO A 748 -13.58 12.28 31.01
N SER A 749 -14.30 13.39 30.80
CA SER A 749 -13.91 14.40 29.81
C SER A 749 -12.48 14.91 30.04
N LYS A 750 -12.17 15.26 31.29
CA LYS A 750 -10.84 15.73 31.68
C LYS A 750 -9.85 14.57 31.89
N VAL A 751 -8.66 14.72 31.32
CA VAL A 751 -7.53 13.79 31.55
C VAL A 751 -7.02 13.96 32.98
N SER A 752 -6.87 12.84 33.70
CA SER A 752 -6.34 12.86 35.07
C SER A 752 -4.85 13.17 35.07
N SER A 753 -4.37 13.88 36.11
CA SER A 753 -2.99 14.37 36.21
C SER A 753 -1.91 13.29 36.25
N ASP A 754 -2.28 12.05 36.59
CA ASP A 754 -1.43 10.86 36.64
C ASP A 754 -1.32 10.12 35.31
N THR A 755 -2.08 10.54 34.29
CA THR A 755 -2.12 9.92 32.96
C THR A 755 -1.89 10.94 31.87
N THR A 756 -1.38 10.48 30.73
CA THR A 756 -1.27 11.28 29.50
C THR A 756 -2.24 10.73 28.45
N GLN A 757 -2.70 11.59 27.52
CA GLN A 757 -3.49 11.19 26.37
C GLN A 757 -2.71 11.39 25.07
N LEU A 758 -2.61 10.34 24.27
CA LEU A 758 -2.28 10.44 22.84
C LEU A 758 -3.59 10.43 22.06
N ALA A 759 -3.72 11.28 21.04
CA ALA A 759 -4.90 11.29 20.20
C ALA A 759 -4.54 11.53 18.73
N LEU A 760 -5.06 10.66 17.87
CA LEU A 760 -4.96 10.74 16.42
C LEU A 760 -6.34 11.05 15.86
N GLY A 761 -6.47 12.15 15.12
CA GLY A 761 -7.66 12.51 14.37
C GLY A 761 -7.45 12.25 12.88
N ILE A 762 -8.40 11.54 12.26
CA ILE A 762 -8.47 11.36 10.81
C ILE A 762 -9.64 12.19 10.30
N HIS A 763 -9.33 13.15 9.44
CA HIS A 763 -10.25 14.17 8.97
C HIS A 763 -10.66 13.86 7.53
N PHE A 764 -11.95 13.74 7.31
CA PHE A 764 -12.55 13.56 6.00
C PHE A 764 -13.22 14.89 5.58
N PRO A 765 -12.70 15.58 4.55
CA PRO A 765 -13.18 16.91 4.13
C PRO A 765 -14.53 16.90 3.40
N PHE A 766 -15.08 15.70 3.17
CA PHE A 766 -16.37 15.49 2.50
C PHE A 766 -17.26 14.61 3.38
N GLN A 767 -17.38 13.33 3.08
CA GLN A 767 -18.19 12.38 3.85
C GLN A 767 -17.28 11.30 4.41
N CYS A 768 -17.44 10.98 5.71
CA CYS A 768 -16.83 9.79 6.28
C CYS A 768 -17.45 8.54 5.61
N PRO A 769 -16.64 7.63 5.05
CA PRO A 769 -17.18 6.42 4.47
C PRO A 769 -18.00 5.61 5.49
N GLU A 770 -19.23 5.26 5.10
CA GLU A 770 -20.09 4.40 5.91
C GLU A 770 -19.44 3.04 6.10
N GLY A 771 -19.35 2.55 7.34
CA GLY A 771 -18.78 1.23 7.63
C GLY A 771 -17.32 1.23 8.07
N ILE A 772 -16.57 2.32 7.86
CA ILE A 772 -15.15 2.38 8.28
C ILE A 772 -15.01 2.13 9.78
N TYR A 773 -15.89 2.75 10.57
CA TYR A 773 -15.84 2.70 12.02
C TYR A 773 -16.25 1.30 12.52
N GLU A 774 -17.28 0.74 11.91
CA GLU A 774 -17.84 -0.57 12.24
C GLU A 774 -16.84 -1.69 11.92
N LYS A 775 -16.18 -1.65 10.75
CA LYS A 775 -15.09 -2.58 10.42
C LYS A 775 -13.90 -2.44 11.37
N LEU A 776 -13.53 -1.21 11.72
CA LEU A 776 -12.46 -0.98 12.68
C LEU A 776 -12.81 -1.58 14.05
N SER A 777 -14.04 -1.39 14.54
CA SER A 777 -14.54 -2.03 15.76
C SER A 777 -14.40 -3.56 15.70
N VAL A 778 -14.71 -4.19 14.55
CA VAL A 778 -14.51 -5.64 14.37
C VAL A 778 -13.02 -6.02 14.41
N ARG A 779 -12.12 -5.28 13.76
CA ARG A 779 -10.66 -5.56 13.81
C ARG A 779 -10.10 -5.43 15.22
N LEU A 780 -10.53 -4.40 15.94
CA LEU A 780 -10.11 -4.15 17.32
C LEU A 780 -10.41 -5.36 18.23
N HIS A 781 -11.51 -6.07 18.02
CA HIS A 781 -11.85 -7.27 18.80
C HIS A 781 -10.72 -8.32 18.83
N LYS A 782 -9.88 -8.42 17.78
CA LYS A 782 -8.78 -9.39 17.70
C LYS A 782 -7.78 -9.25 18.86
N TYR A 783 -7.65 -8.06 19.44
CA TYR A 783 -6.66 -7.77 20.49
C TYR A 783 -7.19 -6.93 21.66
N LEU A 784 -8.45 -6.51 21.65
CA LEU A 784 -9.10 -5.90 22.80
C LEU A 784 -9.46 -6.93 23.89
N ALA A 785 -9.73 -6.43 25.10
CA ALA A 785 -10.09 -7.25 26.25
C ALA A 785 -11.32 -8.13 25.98
N ARG A 786 -11.24 -9.40 26.37
CA ARG A 786 -12.20 -10.45 25.98
C ARG A 786 -13.52 -10.41 26.75
N THR A 787 -13.69 -9.47 27.68
CA THR A 787 -14.87 -9.37 28.55
C THR A 787 -15.64 -8.09 28.29
N LYS A 788 -16.99 -8.17 28.27
CA LYS A 788 -17.88 -7.00 28.08
C LYS A 788 -17.76 -5.90 29.15
N THR A 789 -17.20 -6.20 30.33
CA THR A 789 -16.95 -5.17 31.35
C THR A 789 -15.82 -4.22 30.97
N GLU A 790 -14.91 -4.69 30.12
CA GLU A 790 -13.71 -4.00 29.67
C GLU A 790 -13.85 -3.46 28.23
N HIS A 791 -14.94 -3.79 27.52
CA HIS A 791 -15.22 -3.40 26.13
C HIS A 791 -16.69 -2.96 25.96
N ILE A 792 -16.91 -1.72 25.51
CA ILE A 792 -18.25 -1.13 25.36
C ILE A 792 -18.33 -0.42 24.00
N ASP A 793 -19.33 -0.80 23.20
CA ASP A 793 -19.58 -0.27 21.86
C ASP A 793 -20.90 0.51 21.84
N TRP A 794 -20.93 1.62 21.09
CA TRP A 794 -22.15 2.35 20.73
C TRP A 794 -22.07 2.75 19.25
N LYS A 795 -23.13 3.41 18.74
CA LYS A 795 -23.26 3.71 17.30
C LYS A 795 -22.11 4.52 16.69
N ASP A 796 -21.42 5.31 17.52
CA ASP A 796 -20.38 6.27 17.09
C ASP A 796 -19.06 6.12 17.88
N GLY A 797 -18.87 5.02 18.61
CA GLY A 797 -17.58 4.81 19.28
C GLY A 797 -17.43 3.53 20.11
N VAL A 798 -16.18 3.23 20.41
CA VAL A 798 -15.74 2.06 21.16
C VAL A 798 -14.91 2.53 22.35
N TYR A 799 -15.16 1.96 23.51
CA TYR A 799 -14.29 2.07 24.68
C TYR A 799 -13.69 0.71 25.00
N ALA A 800 -12.38 0.69 25.26
CA ALA A 800 -11.69 -0.52 25.69
C ALA A 800 -10.68 -0.24 26.81
N GLN A 801 -10.68 -1.12 27.81
CA GLN A 801 -9.69 -1.14 28.88
C GLN A 801 -8.67 -2.25 28.61
N LEU A 802 -7.41 -1.85 28.37
CA LEU A 802 -6.28 -2.75 28.17
C LEU A 802 -5.47 -2.84 29.47
N GLN A 803 -4.60 -3.85 29.61
CA GLN A 803 -3.87 -4.14 30.86
C GLN A 803 -3.09 -2.95 31.47
N SER A 804 -2.75 -1.93 30.69
CA SER A 804 -1.99 -0.75 31.17
C SER A 804 -2.38 0.59 30.54
N CYS A 805 -3.43 0.61 29.71
CA CYS A 805 -3.95 1.84 29.10
C CYS A 805 -5.46 1.69 28.83
N LYS A 806 -6.13 2.81 28.63
CA LYS A 806 -7.53 2.87 28.17
C LYS A 806 -7.54 3.45 26.78
N MET A 807 -8.46 3.02 25.94
CA MET A 807 -8.64 3.53 24.59
C MET A 807 -10.09 3.93 24.37
N GLN A 808 -10.29 5.03 23.65
CA GLN A 808 -11.56 5.43 23.10
C GLN A 808 -11.41 5.72 21.60
N LEU A 809 -12.29 5.14 20.81
CA LEU A 809 -12.51 5.47 19.41
C LEU A 809 -13.83 6.24 19.31
N SER A 810 -13.85 7.39 18.64
CA SER A 810 -15.10 8.13 18.37
C SER A 810 -15.19 8.58 16.90
N ARG A 811 -16.42 8.61 16.37
CA ARG A 811 -16.79 9.20 15.08
C ARG A 811 -17.66 10.42 15.35
N GLU A 812 -17.24 11.59 14.89
CA GLU A 812 -17.92 12.85 15.16
C GLU A 812 -18.01 13.71 13.89
N GLU A 813 -19.11 14.47 13.75
CA GLU A 813 -19.28 15.51 12.73
C GLU A 813 -18.86 16.86 13.32
N ARG A 814 -17.88 17.55 12.70
CA ARG A 814 -17.45 18.90 13.11
C ARG A 814 -17.96 19.95 12.15
N HIS A 815 -18.61 20.97 12.71
CA HIS A 815 -19.01 22.18 11.99
C HIS A 815 -17.96 23.28 12.23
N HIS A 816 -17.22 23.67 11.19
CA HIS A 816 -16.32 24.83 11.29
C HIS A 816 -17.11 26.13 11.30
N GLN A 817 -16.92 26.96 12.34
CA GLN A 817 -17.38 28.34 12.39
C GLN A 817 -16.28 29.30 11.88
N LEU A 818 -15.90 29.23 10.61
CA LEU A 818 -14.97 30.24 10.04
C LEU A 818 -15.46 30.80 8.70
N GLU A 819 -15.49 32.13 8.65
CA GLU A 819 -15.94 32.98 7.55
C GLU A 819 -15.00 32.91 6.32
N MET A 820 -14.99 31.81 5.59
CA MET A 820 -14.60 31.80 4.16
C MET A 820 -15.47 30.81 3.39
N ALA A 821 -16.50 31.36 2.73
CA ALA A 821 -17.32 30.79 1.65
C ALA A 821 -17.37 29.23 1.54
N ASN A 822 -18.46 28.67 2.07
CA ASN A 822 -18.97 27.29 2.01
C ASN A 822 -18.67 26.47 3.27
N SER A 823 -19.71 26.28 4.09
CA SER A 823 -19.74 25.34 5.22
C SER A 823 -19.37 23.93 4.75
N THR A 824 -18.12 23.51 4.96
CA THR A 824 -17.71 22.12 4.83
C THR A 824 -17.79 21.49 6.20
N THR A 825 -18.70 20.53 6.35
CA THR A 825 -18.72 19.61 7.48
C THR A 825 -17.52 18.69 7.33
N ASP A 826 -16.66 18.67 8.35
CA ASP A 826 -15.53 17.74 8.39
C ASP A 826 -15.92 16.60 9.32
N TRP A 827 -15.88 15.38 8.82
CA TRP A 827 -16.03 14.22 9.67
C TRP A 827 -14.68 13.84 10.26
N VAL A 828 -14.67 13.48 11.55
CA VAL A 828 -13.44 13.11 12.25
C VAL A 828 -13.62 11.77 12.94
N ILE A 829 -12.69 10.85 12.67
CA ILE A 829 -12.50 9.66 13.51
C ILE A 829 -11.33 9.93 14.45
N THR A 830 -11.58 9.88 15.75
CA THR A 830 -10.58 10.12 16.78
C THR A 830 -10.23 8.82 17.49
N ILE A 831 -8.95 8.46 17.49
CA ILE A 831 -8.40 7.38 18.31
C ILE A 831 -7.65 8.03 19.46
N ALA A 832 -8.16 7.91 20.68
CA ALA A 832 -7.57 8.45 21.89
C ALA A 832 -7.13 7.34 22.84
N ILE A 833 -5.92 7.43 23.39
CA ILE A 833 -5.37 6.45 24.32
C ILE A 833 -4.85 7.18 25.55
N ARG A 834 -5.26 6.72 26.73
CA ARG A 834 -4.85 7.23 28.04
C ARG A 834 -4.01 6.21 28.79
N GLY A 835 -2.87 6.63 29.33
CA GLY A 835 -1.98 5.75 30.09
C GLY A 835 -0.78 6.47 30.69
N SER A 836 0.06 5.72 31.38
CA SER A 836 1.32 6.21 31.99
C SER A 836 2.58 5.69 31.27
N ASP A 837 2.48 4.61 30.49
CA ASP A 837 3.58 4.03 29.71
C ASP A 837 3.43 4.40 28.22
N LEU A 838 4.18 5.43 27.82
CA LEU A 838 4.13 6.02 26.48
C LEU A 838 4.40 5.02 25.35
N LEU A 839 5.29 4.05 25.57
CA LEU A 839 5.61 3.03 24.55
C LEU A 839 4.45 2.07 24.32
N LYS A 840 3.74 1.69 25.38
CA LYS A 840 2.55 0.85 25.25
C LYS A 840 1.41 1.64 24.61
N MET A 841 1.28 2.92 24.93
CA MET A 841 0.28 3.79 24.29
C MET A 841 0.52 3.92 22.79
N TRP A 842 1.77 4.19 22.36
CA TRP A 842 2.13 4.21 20.94
C TRP A 842 1.92 2.84 20.27
N GLY A 843 2.30 1.74 20.92
CA GLY A 843 2.05 0.39 20.36
C GLY A 843 0.57 0.10 20.09
N VAL A 844 -0.34 0.57 20.95
CA VAL A 844 -1.79 0.47 20.69
C VAL A 844 -2.21 1.44 19.58
N LEU A 845 -1.75 2.70 19.63
CA LEU A 845 -2.13 3.72 18.64
C LEU A 845 -1.74 3.32 17.23
N SER A 846 -0.50 2.87 17.05
CA SER A 846 0.06 2.48 15.75
C SER A 846 -0.63 1.25 15.19
N ARG A 847 -0.93 0.24 16.03
CA ARG A 847 -1.71 -0.93 15.59
C ARG A 847 -3.11 -0.54 15.09
N VAL A 848 -3.81 0.31 15.84
CA VAL A 848 -5.16 0.78 15.46
C VAL A 848 -5.09 1.65 14.21
N HIS A 849 -4.07 2.50 14.09
CA HIS A 849 -3.79 3.29 12.89
C HIS A 849 -3.56 2.39 11.68
N ASP A 850 -2.73 1.35 11.80
CA ASP A 850 -2.39 0.45 10.70
C ASP A 850 -3.62 -0.35 10.25
N ASP A 851 -4.42 -0.85 11.19
CA ASP A 851 -5.69 -1.49 10.86
C ASP A 851 -6.63 -0.54 10.12
N LEU A 852 -6.75 0.71 10.56
CA LEU A 852 -7.59 1.71 9.91
C LEU A 852 -7.06 2.13 8.54
N MET A 853 -5.75 2.31 8.38
CA MET A 853 -5.15 2.60 7.07
C MET A 853 -5.34 1.42 6.12
N THR A 854 -5.19 0.19 6.60
CA THR A 854 -5.41 -1.02 5.81
C THR A 854 -6.88 -1.11 5.37
N ILE A 855 -7.85 -0.86 6.26
CA ILE A 855 -9.27 -0.77 5.91
C ILE A 855 -9.50 0.28 4.81
N ILE A 856 -8.94 1.48 4.98
CA ILE A 856 -9.07 2.56 4.00
C ILE A 856 -8.48 2.14 2.64
N GLU A 857 -7.31 1.51 2.63
CA GLU A 857 -6.62 1.11 1.39
C GLU A 857 -7.33 -0.05 0.67
N GLU A 858 -7.88 -1.00 1.41
CA GLU A 858 -8.57 -2.17 0.87
C GLU A 858 -9.97 -1.84 0.33
N ASP A 859 -10.77 -1.11 1.12
CA ASP A 859 -12.19 -0.89 0.85
C ASP A 859 -12.52 0.50 0.29
N TRP A 860 -11.70 1.51 0.60
CA TRP A 860 -11.92 2.91 0.20
C TRP A 860 -10.67 3.61 -0.37
N PRO A 861 -10.00 3.01 -1.38
CA PRO A 861 -8.74 3.54 -1.90
C PRO A 861 -8.84 4.97 -2.46
N GLY A 862 -10.04 5.43 -2.82
CA GLY A 862 -10.28 6.77 -3.37
C GLY A 862 -10.70 7.82 -2.34
N VAL A 863 -10.80 7.47 -1.05
CA VAL A 863 -11.23 8.44 -0.03
C VAL A 863 -10.17 9.52 0.21
N SER A 864 -10.59 10.78 0.23
CA SER A 864 -9.75 11.90 0.63
C SER A 864 -9.74 12.02 2.15
N TYR A 865 -8.56 12.09 2.76
CA TYR A 865 -8.41 12.31 4.18
C TYR A 865 -7.09 13.01 4.52
N ASP A 866 -7.07 13.68 5.66
CA ASP A 866 -5.86 14.17 6.32
C ASP A 866 -5.76 13.56 7.73
N LYS A 867 -4.54 13.45 8.25
CA LYS A 867 -4.27 12.84 9.56
C LYS A 867 -3.52 13.83 10.44
N TYR A 868 -3.99 13.99 11.67
CA TYR A 868 -3.39 14.90 12.63
C TYR A 868 -3.27 14.27 14.01
N LEU A 869 -2.12 14.46 14.66
CA LEU A 869 -1.96 14.21 16.08
C LEU A 869 -2.40 15.44 16.85
N VAL A 870 -3.26 15.21 17.83
CA VAL A 870 -3.84 16.27 18.66
C VAL A 870 -2.88 16.58 19.80
N CYS A 871 -2.59 17.86 20.00
CA CYS A 871 -1.72 18.34 21.06
C CYS A 871 -2.19 17.86 22.46
N PRO A 872 -1.41 17.02 23.16
CA PRO A 872 -1.79 16.51 24.48
C PRO A 872 -1.95 17.61 25.53
N HIS A 873 -1.21 18.71 25.39
CA HIS A 873 -1.33 19.86 26.28
C HIS A 873 -2.66 20.60 26.09
N CYS A 874 -3.10 20.80 24.84
CA CYS A 874 -4.42 21.36 24.55
C CYS A 874 -5.55 20.46 25.04
N THR A 875 -5.40 19.14 24.88
CA THR A 875 -6.36 18.15 25.37
C THR A 875 -6.48 18.17 26.90
N ASN A 876 -5.36 18.26 27.62
CA ASN A 876 -5.38 18.34 29.09
C ASN A 876 -6.00 19.66 29.61
N GLU A 877 -5.90 20.73 28.82
CA GLU A 877 -6.54 22.02 29.12
C GLU A 877 -7.98 22.14 28.60
N ASP A 878 -8.53 21.09 27.97
CA ASP A 878 -9.89 21.06 27.41
C ASP A 878 -10.19 22.23 26.45
N ARG A 879 -9.24 22.48 25.53
CA ARG A 879 -9.36 23.54 24.51
C ARG A 879 -10.26 23.10 23.36
N GLU A 880 -11.20 23.96 22.96
CA GLU A 880 -12.12 23.70 21.83
C GLU A 880 -11.38 23.47 20.50
N GLU A 881 -10.35 24.27 20.21
CA GLU A 881 -9.50 24.09 19.03
C GLU A 881 -8.07 23.73 19.49
N PRO A 882 -7.68 22.43 19.48
CA PRO A 882 -6.33 22.03 19.84
C PRO A 882 -5.34 22.31 18.70
N THR A 883 -4.06 22.49 19.04
CA THR A 883 -3.00 22.49 18.02
C THR A 883 -2.91 21.10 17.38
N LEU A 884 -2.91 21.05 16.05
CA LEU A 884 -2.82 19.82 15.25
C LEU A 884 -1.41 19.68 14.66
N PHE A 885 -0.84 18.49 14.78
CA PHE A 885 0.46 18.12 14.24
C PHE A 885 0.31 17.11 13.10
N GLU A 886 1.02 17.32 12.02
CA GLU A 886 0.92 16.45 10.83
C GLU A 886 1.55 15.08 11.04
N VAL A 887 0.84 14.07 10.59
CA VAL A 887 1.15 12.64 10.77
C VAL A 887 2.14 12.16 9.70
N GLU A 888 2.35 12.90 8.62
CA GLU A 888 3.33 12.54 7.58
C GLU A 888 4.78 12.56 8.10
N ILE A 889 5.02 13.23 9.22
CA ILE A 889 6.32 13.29 9.92
C ILE A 889 6.58 12.00 10.72
N LEU A 890 5.61 11.09 10.82
CA LEU A 890 5.72 9.82 11.54
C LEU A 890 6.73 8.82 10.93
N ALA A 891 7.02 8.93 9.63
CA ALA A 891 7.98 8.05 8.94
C ALA A 891 9.43 8.61 8.96
N GLY A 892 9.64 9.78 9.58
CA GLY A 892 10.90 10.53 9.50
C GLY A 892 11.93 10.24 10.60
N VAL A 893 13.21 10.23 10.23
CA VAL A 893 14.38 9.95 11.08
C VAL A 893 14.77 11.16 11.96
N ASP A 894 14.46 12.39 11.53
CA ASP A 894 14.81 13.62 12.23
C ASP A 894 13.57 14.31 12.82
N ARG A 895 13.19 13.89 14.03
CA ARG A 895 12.18 14.61 14.83
C ARG A 895 12.86 15.63 15.74
N PRO A 896 12.30 16.85 15.89
CA PRO A 896 12.80 17.81 16.87
C PRO A 896 12.66 17.23 18.28
N THR A 897 13.50 17.65 19.25
CA THR A 897 13.35 17.18 20.63
C THR A 897 12.05 17.68 21.27
N ASN A 898 11.61 18.88 20.88
CA ASN A 898 10.36 19.47 21.32
C ASN A 898 9.62 20.12 20.16
N VAL A 899 8.29 20.13 20.23
CA VAL A 899 7.40 20.82 19.29
C VAL A 899 6.67 21.97 19.98
N LEU A 900 6.43 23.06 19.25
CA LEU A 900 5.73 24.22 19.78
C LEU A 900 4.22 24.04 19.65
N CYS A 901 3.50 24.15 20.76
CA CYS A 901 2.05 24.32 20.75
C CYS A 901 1.70 25.75 20.36
N LYS A 902 1.03 25.95 19.22
CA LYS A 902 0.67 27.28 18.72
C LYS A 902 -0.31 28.01 19.65
N ASN A 903 -1.23 27.27 20.26
CA ASN A 903 -2.27 27.88 21.10
C ASN A 903 -1.79 28.24 22.51
N THR A 904 -0.77 27.56 23.03
CA THR A 904 -0.28 27.80 24.40
C THR A 904 1.13 28.39 24.44
N GLY A 905 1.84 28.44 23.32
CA GLY A 905 3.22 28.92 23.22
C GLY A 905 4.25 28.03 23.94
N ARG A 906 3.82 26.86 24.46
CA ARG A 906 4.68 25.94 25.21
C ARG A 906 5.33 24.91 24.30
N TYR A 907 6.57 24.55 24.64
CA TYR A 907 7.26 23.42 24.04
C TYR A 907 6.81 22.11 24.70
N ILE A 908 6.45 21.14 23.87
CA ILE A 908 6.00 19.80 24.25
C ILE A 908 7.05 18.81 23.79
N SER A 909 7.35 17.79 24.61
CA SER A 909 8.22 16.70 24.18
C SER A 909 7.70 16.08 22.88
N ALA A 910 8.58 15.91 21.90
CA ALA A 910 8.24 15.24 20.66
C ALA A 910 7.79 13.79 20.86
N ASP A 911 8.18 13.12 21.95
CA ASP A 911 7.71 11.76 22.26
C ASP A 911 6.21 11.66 22.51
N LEU A 912 5.57 12.78 22.84
CA LEU A 912 4.11 12.87 23.05
C LEU A 912 3.33 13.15 21.76
N VAL A 913 4.03 13.45 20.68
CA VAL A 913 3.44 13.89 19.40
C VAL A 913 3.89 13.01 18.25
N TYR A 914 5.06 12.36 18.37
CA TYR A 914 5.60 11.43 17.39
C TYR A 914 5.99 10.12 18.08
N PRO A 915 5.83 8.97 17.40
CA PRO A 915 6.18 7.66 17.89
C PRO A 915 7.67 7.62 18.19
N PRO A 916 8.08 6.70 19.09
CA PRO A 916 9.48 6.48 19.36
C PRO A 916 10.21 6.15 18.05
N HIS A 917 11.33 6.82 17.81
CA HIS A 917 12.15 6.56 16.63
C HIS A 917 12.53 5.07 16.57
N TRP A 918 12.47 4.43 15.39
CA TRP A 918 12.72 2.99 15.25
C TRP A 918 14.06 2.57 15.88
N LYS A 919 15.11 3.39 15.78
CA LYS A 919 16.40 3.17 16.48
C LYS A 919 16.25 3.01 18.00
N GLN A 920 15.44 3.86 18.63
CA GLN A 920 15.17 3.79 20.07
C GLN A 920 14.40 2.52 20.41
N VAL A 921 13.46 2.12 19.55
CA VAL A 921 12.73 0.87 19.69
C VAL A 921 13.67 -0.33 19.58
N VAL A 922 14.43 -0.43 18.49
CA VAL A 922 15.37 -1.53 18.22
C VAL A 922 16.36 -1.62 19.38
N ASN A 923 16.92 -0.50 19.85
CA ASN A 923 17.80 -0.48 21.02
C ASN A 923 17.11 -0.97 22.30
N LYS A 924 15.86 -0.54 22.55
CA LYS A 924 15.10 -0.97 23.74
C LYS A 924 14.66 -2.44 23.67
N LYS A 925 14.47 -2.98 22.47
CA LYS A 925 14.03 -4.36 22.21
C LYS A 925 15.16 -5.30 21.82
N LYS A 926 16.40 -4.80 21.82
CA LYS A 926 17.62 -5.50 21.38
C LYS A 926 17.74 -6.90 21.98
N ASP A 927 17.50 -7.05 23.29
CA ASP A 927 17.58 -8.35 23.97
C ASP A 927 16.51 -9.35 23.51
N ARG A 928 15.31 -8.88 23.15
CA ARG A 928 14.24 -9.75 22.62
C ARG A 928 14.49 -10.12 21.16
N LEU A 929 14.99 -9.20 20.35
CA LEU A 929 15.41 -9.48 18.98
C LEU A 929 16.56 -10.50 18.98
N LYS A 930 17.54 -10.33 19.87
CA LYS A 930 18.66 -11.26 20.09
C LYS A 930 18.24 -12.69 20.37
N GLN A 931 17.13 -12.89 21.08
CA GLN A 931 16.62 -14.21 21.44
C GLN A 931 15.87 -14.90 20.29
N ASN A 932 15.38 -14.13 19.31
CA ASN A 932 14.39 -14.57 18.35
C ASN A 932 14.88 -14.62 16.89
N ILE A 933 15.94 -13.88 16.54
CA ILE A 933 16.56 -13.95 15.20
C ILE A 933 17.64 -15.04 15.21
N THR A 934 17.61 -15.94 14.21
CA THR A 934 18.61 -17.02 14.14
C THR A 934 19.93 -16.53 13.50
N GLU A 935 21.00 -17.30 13.70
CA GLU A 935 22.31 -16.96 13.12
C GLU A 935 22.34 -16.98 11.58
N PRO A 936 21.69 -17.95 10.89
CA PRO A 936 21.51 -17.88 9.44
C PRO A 936 20.76 -16.62 8.97
N ASP A 937 19.72 -16.21 9.70
CA ASP A 937 18.92 -15.02 9.36
C ASP A 937 19.78 -13.75 9.43
N LEU A 938 20.62 -13.63 10.45
CA LEU A 938 21.54 -12.49 10.60
C LEU A 938 22.55 -12.45 9.45
N LEU A 939 23.11 -13.60 9.05
CA LEU A 939 24.05 -13.66 7.92
C LEU A 939 23.36 -13.26 6.61
N HIS A 940 22.14 -13.73 6.38
CA HIS A 940 21.36 -13.33 5.20
C HIS A 940 21.06 -11.82 5.20
N LEU A 941 20.63 -11.27 6.33
CA LEU A 941 20.39 -9.84 6.46
C LEU A 941 21.68 -9.00 6.25
N ASN A 942 22.82 -9.50 6.72
CA ASN A 942 24.13 -8.90 6.48
C ASN A 942 24.48 -8.89 4.98
N ASP A 943 24.23 -10.00 4.28
CA ASP A 943 24.41 -10.10 2.83
C ASP A 943 23.51 -9.09 2.09
N LEU A 944 22.23 -8.95 2.48
CA LEU A 944 21.30 -7.98 1.90
C LEU A 944 21.80 -6.54 2.07
N PHE A 945 22.21 -6.15 3.29
CA PHE A 945 22.74 -4.81 3.53
C PHE A 945 24.03 -4.52 2.75
N TYR A 946 24.91 -5.50 2.60
CA TYR A 946 26.11 -5.35 1.79
C TYR A 946 25.80 -5.26 0.29
N GLN A 947 24.87 -6.08 -0.22
CA GLN A 947 24.41 -6.03 -1.60
C GLN A 947 23.77 -4.69 -1.97
N GLU A 948 23.02 -4.09 -1.05
CA GLU A 948 22.35 -2.81 -1.23
C GLU A 948 23.26 -1.59 -1.03
N GLY A 949 24.54 -1.83 -0.71
CA GLY A 949 25.55 -0.80 -0.45
C GLY A 949 25.32 -0.01 0.84
N ILE A 950 24.59 -0.59 1.80
CA ILE A 950 24.29 0.00 3.12
C ILE A 950 25.44 -0.27 4.08
N PHE A 951 25.87 -1.53 4.13
CA PHE A 951 27.06 -1.92 4.87
C PHE A 951 28.27 -1.87 3.97
N SER A 952 29.34 -1.32 4.51
CA SER A 952 30.68 -1.49 3.95
C SER A 952 31.16 -2.93 4.11
N GLU A 953 32.21 -3.28 3.37
CA GLU A 953 32.85 -4.60 3.49
C GLU A 953 33.38 -4.84 4.91
N TYR A 954 33.92 -3.80 5.54
CA TYR A 954 34.28 -3.85 6.95
C TYR A 954 33.12 -4.25 7.88
N GLU A 955 31.97 -3.61 7.72
CA GLU A 955 30.83 -3.83 8.60
C GLU A 955 30.29 -5.24 8.39
N TYR A 956 30.20 -5.64 7.12
CA TYR A 956 29.86 -6.99 6.71
C TYR A 956 30.76 -8.04 7.37
N ASP A 957 32.09 -7.87 7.28
CA ASP A 957 33.06 -8.79 7.85
C ASP A 957 33.08 -8.73 9.38
N TRP A 958 32.92 -7.55 10.00
CA TRP A 958 32.85 -7.46 11.45
C TRP A 958 31.66 -8.21 11.99
N ILE A 959 30.50 -8.05 11.38
CA ILE A 959 29.28 -8.76 11.75
C ILE A 959 29.50 -10.26 11.64
N LYS A 960 30.14 -10.73 10.56
CA LYS A 960 30.46 -12.13 10.32
C LYS A 960 31.46 -12.71 11.32
N GLU A 961 32.41 -11.91 11.79
CA GLU A 961 33.43 -12.29 12.78
C GLU A 961 33.03 -11.99 14.23
N SER A 962 31.93 -11.27 14.47
CA SER A 962 31.55 -10.77 15.80
C SER A 962 30.99 -11.90 16.68
N PRO A 963 31.45 -12.02 17.93
CA PRO A 963 30.89 -12.97 18.89
C PRO A 963 29.50 -12.55 19.43
N GLU A 964 29.07 -11.30 19.17
CA GLU A 964 27.76 -10.81 19.62
C GLU A 964 26.73 -10.84 18.48
N LYS A 965 25.71 -11.68 18.66
CA LYS A 965 24.55 -11.87 17.76
C LYS A 965 23.73 -10.60 17.41
N THR A 966 24.09 -9.43 17.93
CA THR A 966 23.37 -8.15 17.71
C THR A 966 24.21 -7.08 17.05
N ALA A 967 25.43 -7.40 16.63
CA ALA A 967 26.34 -6.54 15.90
C ALA A 967 25.66 -5.76 14.76
N ILE A 968 24.85 -6.46 13.95
CA ILE A 968 24.06 -5.88 12.86
C ILE A 968 23.14 -4.76 13.36
N LEU A 969 22.43 -4.97 14.47
CA LEU A 969 21.47 -4.01 14.99
C LEU A 969 22.16 -2.75 15.53
N ASP A 970 23.38 -2.88 16.05
CA ASP A 970 24.20 -1.74 16.49
C ASP A 970 24.68 -0.91 15.29
N PHE A 971 25.13 -1.57 14.21
CA PHE A 971 25.50 -0.90 12.97
C PHE A 971 24.30 -0.26 12.26
N LEU A 972 23.17 -0.96 12.25
CA LEU A 972 21.91 -0.45 11.72
C LEU A 972 21.51 0.84 12.45
N THR A 973 21.52 0.83 13.78
CA THR A 973 21.08 1.99 14.57
C THR A 973 22.03 3.19 14.48
N THR A 974 23.29 2.98 14.11
CA THR A 974 24.27 4.07 13.92
C THR A 974 24.17 4.68 12.52
N LYS A 975 24.05 3.88 11.45
CA LYS A 975 24.13 4.31 10.03
C LYS A 975 23.08 5.30 9.48
N SER A 976 22.07 5.70 10.25
CA SER A 976 21.07 6.72 9.84
C SER A 976 20.41 6.51 8.47
N ASP A 977 20.33 5.26 8.02
CA ASP A 977 19.74 4.90 6.73
C ASP A 977 18.37 4.23 6.93
N TYR A 978 17.31 4.91 6.48
CA TYR A 978 15.94 4.38 6.52
C TYR A 978 15.77 3.16 5.59
N LYS A 979 16.55 3.10 4.50
CA LYS A 979 16.56 1.95 3.58
C LYS A 979 16.95 0.67 4.33
N ALA A 980 17.85 0.78 5.31
CA ALA A 980 18.25 -0.34 6.14
C ALA A 980 17.11 -0.83 7.04
N PHE A 981 16.29 0.09 7.56
CA PHE A 981 15.10 -0.27 8.35
C PHE A 981 14.00 -0.90 7.47
N ASP A 982 13.79 -0.41 6.25
CA ASP A 982 12.85 -1.00 5.29
C ASP A 982 13.25 -2.43 4.90
N ILE A 983 14.52 -2.65 4.59
CA ILE A 983 15.05 -4.00 4.31
C ILE A 983 14.90 -4.90 5.52
N LEU A 984 15.16 -4.41 6.74
CA LEU A 984 14.91 -5.19 7.96
C LEU A 984 13.43 -5.58 8.11
N CYS A 985 12.52 -4.67 7.77
CA CYS A 985 11.08 -4.94 7.82
C CYS A 985 10.66 -5.94 6.75
N GLN A 986 11.11 -5.77 5.50
CA GLN A 986 10.87 -6.70 4.40
C GLN A 986 11.41 -8.10 4.72
N PHE A 987 12.62 -8.16 5.26
CA PHE A 987 13.24 -9.40 5.71
C PHE A 987 12.39 -10.16 6.74
N PHE A 988 11.79 -9.47 7.71
CA PHE A 988 10.87 -10.12 8.65
C PHE A 988 9.54 -10.55 8.01
N VAL A 989 9.07 -9.85 6.98
CA VAL A 989 7.90 -10.27 6.20
C VAL A 989 8.21 -11.54 5.40
N GLU A 990 9.36 -11.59 4.73
CA GLU A 990 9.83 -12.76 3.95
C GLU A 990 9.99 -14.00 4.81
N LEU A 991 10.47 -13.84 6.05
CA LEU A 991 10.57 -14.94 7.02
C LEU A 991 9.24 -15.29 7.71
N GLU A 992 8.14 -14.62 7.36
CA GLU A 992 6.83 -14.72 8.04
C GLU A 992 6.90 -14.46 9.57
N ARG A 993 7.92 -13.70 10.02
CA ARG A 993 8.18 -13.36 11.42
C ARG A 993 7.48 -12.07 11.82
N PHE A 994 6.16 -12.08 11.69
CA PHE A 994 5.30 -10.94 12.06
C PHE A 994 5.42 -10.57 13.55
N ASP A 995 5.79 -11.53 14.42
CA ASP A 995 6.08 -11.30 15.83
C ASP A 995 7.29 -10.37 16.06
N LEU A 996 8.31 -10.48 15.21
CA LEU A 996 9.49 -9.64 15.25
C LEU A 996 9.25 -8.29 14.57
N LEU A 997 8.46 -8.28 13.50
CA LEU A 997 8.03 -7.06 12.84
C LEU A 997 7.21 -6.18 13.80
N GLU A 998 6.20 -6.73 14.48
CA GLU A 998 5.43 -6.02 15.53
C GLU A 998 6.31 -5.53 16.69
N LEU A 999 7.46 -6.15 16.90
CA LEU A 999 8.42 -5.79 17.96
C LEU A 999 9.22 -4.52 17.63
N ILE A 1000 9.36 -4.16 16.36
CA ILE A 1000 10.17 -3.01 15.91
C ILE A 1000 9.38 -1.95 15.13
N LYS A 1001 8.22 -2.33 14.57
CA LYS A 1001 7.31 -1.46 13.82
C LYS A 1001 6.37 -0.79 14.84
N TYR A 1002 6.69 0.45 15.22
CA TYR A 1002 5.85 1.33 16.05
C TYR A 1002 5.57 2.63 15.32
#